data_AF-A0AAU6PVH2-F1
#
_entry.id   AF-A0AAU6PVH2-F1
#
_cell.length_a   1.000
_cell.length_b   1.000
_cell.length_c   1.000
_cell.angle_alpha   90.00
_cell.angle_beta   90.00
_cell.angle_gamma   90.00
#
_symmetry.space_group_name_H-M   'P 1'
#
loop_
_entity.id
_entity.type
_entity.pdbx_description
1 polymer ?
#
loop_
_entity_poly.entity_id
_entity_poly.type
_entity_poly.pdbx_seq_one_letter_code
_entity_poly.pdbx_strand_id
1 'polypeptide(L)'
;MMFFRPEVYQLRLKFRAVQALTLAVTVSLSSQAPAATSALINVQEQPDTVTAKAFNSFAAPYQIDYQRLSENQEMLQIALDNPDTQIEIKRQGNKLLVRLKGVTASSAHGSMPVLGQKLTGLLQRIEAEQRGKDTWLIFTVSKDFEYQSYQLDNLIKIQIQPVRAIQQNTVTPKIYSGKPISVDFQQVEVRSVLHLLSQFTDTNIVATDQVTGSLMLNLVNVPWDQALDIILTSQQLGKQIQGNVILVAPLAQMAKQRAQQLAIEQQSQALMPLRSEYIRLNYAKAADLQALIIKASGSPTPTPVAMQHLPASTAVANAPSALPAVVTRLNLPVSSRLLSSRGVIAVDARTNTLIIKDTADSLSNIHALIKQIDIPVRQVMIEVRMVSATDNFSKEMGVKWGLLSKGVAHNDDLLVGASDQTLADLKSFSAPNTAYKGRNKSRAGYAITRPDNLNVDLGISNPAGRIAFGLLSMSDLMIDLELSAMQAEGRGEVISTPKILTLDKQTATVSSGTKIPYQSESEGGGTTTQFEEALLSLQVTPSITPEDKISLQLNIENGRPNPVGNGVILIDTDRLSTRVTVGDGQTLVLGGIYRNQIFNNTQKVPFFGDLPYIGRLFKQDLRRNDQQELLIFVTPKLMQLP
;
A
#
# COMPACT_ATOMS: atom_id res chain seq x y z
N MET A 1 -29.93 -9.92 43.47
CA MET A 1 -30.72 -9.52 42.28
C MET A 1 -29.87 -8.53 41.49
N MET A 2 -29.79 -8.54 40.16
CA MET A 2 -30.51 -9.35 39.15
C MET A 2 -29.57 -9.66 37.95
N PHE A 3 -29.87 -10.74 37.22
CA PHE A 3 -29.13 -11.37 36.10
C PHE A 3 -28.10 -10.55 35.29
N PHE A 4 -26.92 -11.17 35.06
CA PHE A 4 -26.20 -11.16 33.77
C PHE A 4 -25.52 -12.53 33.52
N ARG A 5 -25.17 -12.85 32.26
CA ARG A 5 -24.77 -14.20 31.80
C ARG A 5 -23.24 -14.42 31.77
N PRO A 6 -22.73 -15.65 31.99
CA PRO A 6 -21.29 -15.97 31.90
C PRO A 6 -20.92 -16.85 30.69
N GLU A 7 -20.20 -16.32 29.69
CA GLU A 7 -19.70 -17.14 28.54
C GLU A 7 -18.23 -16.93 28.14
N VAL A 8 -17.49 -15.96 28.72
CA VAL A 8 -16.15 -15.57 28.21
C VAL A 8 -14.97 -16.39 28.80
N TYR A 9 -15.21 -17.30 29.75
CA TYR A 9 -14.16 -17.86 30.61
C TYR A 9 -13.48 -19.19 30.18
N GLN A 10 -13.77 -19.73 28.99
CA GLN A 10 -13.35 -21.10 28.61
C GLN A 10 -12.24 -21.22 27.53
N LEU A 11 -11.52 -20.14 27.19
CA LEU A 11 -10.52 -20.15 26.11
C LEU A 11 -9.05 -19.89 26.51
N ARG A 12 -8.65 -20.21 27.75
CA ARG A 12 -7.24 -20.04 28.22
C ARG A 12 -6.48 -21.31 28.64
N LEU A 13 -7.10 -22.49 28.66
CA LEU A 13 -6.43 -23.79 28.93
C LEU A 13 -6.86 -24.86 27.90
N LYS A 14 -6.06 -25.05 26.83
CA LYS A 14 -5.93 -26.30 26.04
C LYS A 14 -5.03 -26.15 24.78
N PHE A 15 -3.77 -25.72 24.92
CA PHE A 15 -2.75 -25.88 23.86
C PHE A 15 -1.32 -26.04 24.42
N ARG A 16 -1.12 -27.10 25.22
CA ARG A 16 0.18 -27.75 25.47
C ARG A 16 -0.08 -29.26 25.60
N ALA A 17 0.80 -30.07 24.98
CA ALA A 17 0.51 -31.44 24.51
C ALA A 17 -0.61 -31.46 23.43
N VAL A 18 -0.66 -32.40 22.48
CA VAL A 18 0.01 -33.71 22.36
C VAL A 18 0.82 -33.82 21.06
N GLN A 19 1.77 -34.76 21.00
CA GLN A 19 2.67 -35.04 19.88
C GLN A 19 2.36 -36.42 19.27
N ALA A 20 2.35 -36.50 17.93
CA ALA A 20 2.39 -37.69 17.07
C ALA A 20 1.35 -38.83 17.25
N LEU A 21 0.66 -39.17 16.15
CA LEU A 21 0.61 -40.57 15.69
C LEU A 21 0.40 -40.63 14.17
N THR A 22 0.97 -41.66 13.53
CA THR A 22 0.89 -41.93 12.08
C THR A 22 -0.30 -42.84 11.77
N LEU A 23 -0.93 -42.68 10.60
CA LEU A 23 -1.55 -43.82 9.91
C LEU A 23 -1.50 -43.60 8.39
N ALA A 24 -1.24 -44.67 7.64
CA ALA A 24 -1.24 -44.68 6.18
C ALA A 24 -2.45 -45.47 5.67
N VAL A 25 -2.99 -45.08 4.52
CA VAL A 25 -3.94 -45.88 3.74
C VAL A 25 -3.48 -45.89 2.29
N THR A 26 -3.06 -47.05 1.81
CA THR A 26 -2.83 -47.33 0.39
C THR A 26 -4.00 -48.13 -0.14
N VAL A 27 -4.59 -47.68 -1.25
CA VAL A 27 -5.42 -48.50 -2.13
C VAL A 27 -4.96 -48.25 -3.56
N SER A 28 -4.81 -49.30 -4.34
CA SER A 28 -4.32 -49.27 -5.72
C SER A 28 -4.93 -50.43 -6.52
N LEU A 29 -4.68 -50.46 -7.83
CA LEU A 29 -5.12 -51.46 -8.82
C LEU A 29 -6.58 -51.30 -9.30
N SER A 30 -6.94 -51.66 -10.55
CA SER A 30 -6.19 -51.74 -11.82
C SER A 30 -7.16 -52.00 -13.00
N SER A 31 -6.62 -52.04 -14.24
CA SER A 31 -7.23 -52.59 -15.47
C SER A 31 -8.34 -51.73 -16.14
N GLN A 32 -8.64 -51.85 -17.45
CA GLN A 32 -8.13 -52.80 -18.47
C GLN A 32 -8.19 -52.20 -19.90
N ALA A 33 -7.44 -52.77 -20.85
CA ALA A 33 -7.53 -52.52 -22.30
C ALA A 33 -7.32 -53.84 -23.08
N PRO A 34 -7.98 -54.03 -24.24
CA PRO A 34 -7.34 -53.96 -25.58
C PRO A 34 -8.21 -53.20 -26.62
N ALA A 35 -7.73 -52.60 -27.73
CA ALA A 35 -7.18 -53.16 -28.99
C ALA A 35 -8.12 -54.17 -29.72
N ALA A 36 -8.44 -54.10 -31.02
CA ALA A 36 -8.14 -53.16 -32.14
C ALA A 36 -9.37 -53.15 -33.14
N THR A 37 -9.41 -52.83 -34.45
CA THR A 37 -8.40 -52.77 -35.54
C THR A 37 -8.78 -51.80 -36.70
N SER A 38 -7.73 -51.16 -37.24
CA SER A 38 -7.46 -50.38 -38.46
C SER A 38 -8.24 -50.52 -39.80
N ALA A 39 -8.49 -49.38 -40.46
CA ALA A 39 -8.27 -49.06 -41.89
C ALA A 39 -8.28 -47.50 -42.07
N LEU A 40 -7.18 -46.81 -42.43
CA LEU A 40 -6.62 -46.54 -43.78
C LEU A 40 -7.57 -45.71 -44.68
N ILE A 41 -7.18 -44.62 -45.38
CA ILE A 41 -5.89 -44.05 -45.89
C ILE A 41 -5.97 -42.50 -45.68
N ASN A 42 -5.05 -41.71 -45.12
CA ASN A 42 -3.60 -41.43 -45.31
C ASN A 42 -3.24 -40.47 -46.49
N VAL A 43 -2.07 -39.81 -46.37
CA VAL A 43 -1.49 -38.71 -47.17
C VAL A 43 -1.95 -37.32 -46.69
N GLN A 44 -1.12 -36.34 -46.30
CA GLN A 44 0.26 -36.22 -45.77
C GLN A 44 0.71 -34.79 -46.10
N GLU A 45 1.04 -33.97 -45.11
CA GLU A 45 2.07 -32.93 -45.27
C GLU A 45 2.66 -32.53 -43.91
N GLN A 46 3.93 -32.13 -43.92
CA GLN A 46 4.72 -31.76 -42.74
C GLN A 46 5.23 -30.33 -42.94
N PRO A 47 5.35 -29.52 -41.88
CA PRO A 47 6.59 -28.76 -41.72
C PRO A 47 7.19 -28.90 -40.31
N ASP A 48 8.41 -29.44 -40.32
CA ASP A 48 9.58 -29.06 -39.54
C ASP A 48 9.46 -28.80 -38.03
N THR A 49 9.85 -29.83 -37.28
CA THR A 49 10.51 -29.65 -35.98
C THR A 49 11.78 -28.82 -36.12
N VAL A 50 11.71 -27.52 -35.81
CA VAL A 50 12.92 -26.73 -35.52
C VAL A 50 13.44 -27.17 -34.15
N THR A 51 14.46 -28.03 -34.14
CA THR A 51 15.10 -28.51 -32.91
C THR A 51 15.82 -27.38 -32.18
N ALA A 52 15.11 -26.67 -31.31
CA ALA A 52 15.73 -25.79 -30.33
C ALA A 52 16.66 -26.62 -29.44
N LYS A 53 17.97 -26.30 -29.44
CA LYS A 53 18.90 -26.88 -28.46
C LYS A 53 18.43 -26.46 -27.07
N ALA A 54 18.19 -27.43 -26.20
CA ALA A 54 17.91 -27.17 -24.79
C ALA A 54 19.03 -26.31 -24.21
N PHE A 55 18.67 -25.21 -23.55
CA PHE A 55 19.64 -24.40 -22.82
C PHE A 55 20.04 -25.16 -21.54
N ASN A 56 21.34 -25.16 -21.22
CA ASN A 56 21.86 -25.93 -20.10
C ASN A 56 21.18 -25.51 -18.79
N SER A 57 20.62 -26.49 -18.07
CA SER A 57 19.93 -26.29 -16.79
C SER A 57 20.86 -25.68 -15.74
N PHE A 58 20.53 -24.46 -15.29
CA PHE A 58 21.13 -23.89 -14.08
C PHE A 58 20.60 -24.64 -12.86
N ALA A 59 21.46 -25.33 -12.14
CA ALA A 59 21.05 -26.22 -11.05
C ALA A 59 21.08 -25.50 -9.69
N ALA A 60 19.89 -25.34 -9.09
CA ALA A 60 19.58 -24.86 -7.74
C ALA A 60 20.04 -23.42 -7.39
N PRO A 61 19.24 -22.63 -6.66
CA PRO A 61 17.90 -22.94 -6.10
C PRO A 61 16.71 -22.68 -7.06
N TYR A 62 16.99 -22.44 -8.35
CA TYR A 62 15.98 -22.28 -9.40
C TYR A 62 16.54 -22.78 -10.73
N GLN A 63 15.68 -23.33 -11.60
CA GLN A 63 16.01 -23.65 -12.99
C GLN A 63 15.28 -22.69 -13.93
N ILE A 64 15.92 -22.30 -15.03
CA ILE A 64 15.31 -21.48 -16.09
C ILE A 64 15.37 -22.27 -17.39
N ASP A 65 14.22 -22.59 -17.96
CA ASP A 65 14.08 -23.09 -19.32
C ASP A 65 13.52 -21.98 -20.24
N TYR A 66 13.93 -22.00 -21.51
CA TYR A 66 13.51 -21.06 -22.55
C TYR A 66 13.03 -21.84 -23.77
N GLN A 67 11.75 -21.68 -24.08
CA GLN A 67 11.10 -22.34 -25.20
C GLN A 67 10.49 -21.29 -26.14
N ARG A 68 10.97 -21.24 -27.39
CA ARG A 68 10.39 -20.39 -28.42
C ARG A 68 9.12 -21.07 -28.97
N LEU A 69 7.95 -20.55 -28.59
CA LEU A 69 6.65 -21.08 -28.97
C LEU A 69 6.29 -20.79 -30.43
N SER A 70 6.68 -19.62 -30.93
CA SER A 70 6.53 -19.24 -32.33
C SER A 70 7.56 -18.18 -32.72
N GLU A 71 7.53 -17.68 -33.95
CA GLU A 71 8.46 -16.63 -34.39
C GLU A 71 8.38 -15.37 -33.50
N ASN A 72 7.18 -15.03 -32.99
CA ASN A 72 6.91 -13.82 -32.21
C ASN A 72 6.35 -14.11 -30.80
N GLN A 73 6.44 -15.34 -30.28
CA GLN A 73 6.08 -15.66 -28.90
C GLN A 73 7.11 -16.58 -28.27
N GLU A 74 7.51 -16.25 -27.05
CA GLU A 74 8.53 -16.96 -26.28
C GLU A 74 8.03 -17.24 -24.88
N MET A 75 8.35 -18.41 -24.35
CA MET A 75 7.99 -18.82 -23.01
C MET A 75 9.25 -19.06 -22.20
N LEU A 76 9.40 -18.30 -21.12
CA LEU A 76 10.30 -18.62 -20.03
C LEU A 76 9.54 -19.48 -19.02
N GLN A 77 10.13 -20.60 -18.63
CA GLN A 77 9.66 -21.39 -17.50
C GLN A 77 10.72 -21.30 -16.39
N ILE A 78 10.34 -20.82 -15.22
CA ILE A 78 11.21 -20.75 -14.04
C ILE A 78 10.67 -21.75 -13.03
N ALA A 79 11.38 -22.87 -12.85
CA ALA A 79 11.09 -23.84 -11.82
C ALA A 79 11.81 -23.45 -10.53
N LEU A 80 11.08 -23.44 -9.42
CA LEU A 80 11.59 -23.11 -8.09
C LEU A 80 11.68 -24.37 -7.23
N ASP A 81 12.73 -24.47 -6.43
CA ASP A 81 12.88 -25.57 -5.47
C ASP A 81 11.91 -25.44 -4.28
N ASN A 82 11.32 -24.25 -4.07
CA ASN A 82 10.31 -23.98 -3.03
C ASN A 82 9.14 -23.15 -3.59
N PRO A 83 7.89 -23.65 -3.59
CA PRO A 83 6.71 -22.93 -4.08
C PRO A 83 6.32 -21.69 -3.24
N ASP A 84 6.68 -21.64 -1.95
CA ASP A 84 6.37 -20.49 -1.06
C ASP A 84 7.25 -19.25 -1.33
N THR A 85 8.14 -19.31 -2.33
CA THR A 85 9.05 -18.23 -2.70
C THR A 85 8.29 -17.02 -3.23
N GLN A 86 8.35 -15.88 -2.51
CA GLN A 86 7.73 -14.65 -3.00
C GLN A 86 8.47 -14.08 -4.22
N ILE A 87 7.77 -13.99 -5.36
CA ILE A 87 8.28 -13.43 -6.60
C ILE A 87 7.74 -12.03 -6.84
N GLU A 88 8.56 -11.14 -7.39
CA GLU A 88 8.17 -9.80 -7.84
C GLU A 88 8.65 -9.59 -9.29
N ILE A 89 7.70 -9.55 -10.24
CA ILE A 89 7.97 -9.34 -11.67
C ILE A 89 7.72 -7.87 -12.03
N LYS A 90 8.71 -7.21 -12.64
CA LYS A 90 8.65 -5.80 -13.05
C LYS A 90 9.32 -5.58 -14.41
N ARG A 91 8.63 -4.91 -15.34
CA ARG A 91 9.24 -4.43 -16.59
C ARG A 91 9.90 -3.06 -16.37
N GLN A 92 11.11 -2.88 -16.89
CA GLN A 92 11.83 -1.61 -16.95
C GLN A 92 12.43 -1.42 -18.35
N GLY A 93 11.80 -0.57 -19.17
CA GLY A 93 12.19 -0.37 -20.57
C GLY A 93 12.14 -1.67 -21.36
N ASN A 94 13.26 -2.07 -21.95
CA ASN A 94 13.42 -3.34 -22.70
C ASN A 94 13.95 -4.50 -21.81
N LYS A 95 13.89 -4.37 -20.47
CA LYS A 95 14.25 -5.43 -19.53
C LYS A 95 13.03 -5.90 -18.74
N LEU A 96 12.89 -7.20 -18.56
CA LEU A 96 12.02 -7.81 -17.56
C LEU A 96 12.88 -8.24 -16.36
N LEU A 97 12.52 -7.75 -15.18
CA LEU A 97 13.16 -8.06 -13.90
C LEU A 97 12.26 -9.04 -13.15
N VAL A 98 12.78 -10.21 -12.77
CA VAL A 98 12.12 -11.16 -11.89
C VAL A 98 12.96 -11.28 -10.63
N ARG A 99 12.45 -10.75 -9.52
CA ARG A 99 13.09 -10.80 -8.20
C ARG A 99 12.54 -12.00 -7.43
N LEU A 100 13.45 -12.89 -7.02
CA LEU A 100 13.16 -14.03 -6.16
C LEU A 100 13.61 -13.68 -4.73
N LYS A 101 12.67 -13.46 -3.81
CA LYS A 101 12.99 -12.99 -2.44
C LYS A 101 13.55 -14.11 -1.58
N GLY A 102 14.62 -13.81 -0.82
CA GLY A 102 15.28 -14.77 0.07
C GLY A 102 16.03 -15.91 -0.65
N VAL A 103 16.07 -15.88 -1.98
CA VAL A 103 16.74 -16.88 -2.82
C VAL A 103 18.18 -16.42 -3.06
N THR A 104 19.14 -17.22 -2.60
CA THR A 104 20.57 -17.00 -2.85
C THR A 104 21.05 -17.85 -4.01
N ALA A 105 21.44 -17.23 -5.13
CA ALA A 105 21.99 -17.93 -6.28
C ALA A 105 23.23 -18.76 -5.86
N SER A 106 23.25 -20.04 -6.24
CA SER A 106 24.34 -20.96 -5.90
C SER A 106 25.65 -20.51 -6.56
N SER A 107 26.71 -20.35 -5.75
CA SER A 107 27.89 -19.58 -6.14
C SER A 107 28.90 -20.38 -6.98
N ALA A 108 28.60 -20.57 -8.26
CA ALA A 108 29.53 -21.09 -9.27
C ALA A 108 29.99 -19.95 -10.21
N HIS A 109 31.08 -19.27 -9.81
CA HIS A 109 31.69 -18.08 -10.44
C HIS A 109 30.92 -16.76 -10.22
N GLY A 110 31.55 -15.83 -9.51
CA GLY A 110 31.05 -14.46 -9.35
C GLY A 110 31.32 -13.60 -10.58
N SER A 111 30.44 -12.61 -10.82
CA SER A 111 30.69 -11.47 -11.71
C SER A 111 31.11 -11.79 -13.16
N MET A 112 30.60 -12.87 -13.75
CA MET A 112 30.65 -13.10 -15.20
C MET A 112 29.25 -13.18 -15.81
N PRO A 113 29.05 -12.70 -17.06
CA PRO A 113 27.76 -12.72 -17.72
C PRO A 113 27.39 -14.16 -18.11
N VAL A 114 26.50 -14.76 -17.33
CA VAL A 114 25.92 -16.08 -17.60
C VAL A 114 25.28 -16.07 -18.98
N LEU A 115 25.92 -16.75 -19.94
CA LEU A 115 25.60 -16.79 -21.36
C LEU A 115 25.29 -15.41 -21.97
N GLY A 116 26.37 -14.69 -22.30
CA GLY A 116 26.41 -13.77 -23.43
C GLY A 116 26.18 -14.42 -24.81
N GLN A 117 25.50 -15.57 -24.89
CA GLN A 117 24.99 -16.08 -26.16
C GLN A 117 23.78 -15.24 -26.57
N LYS A 118 23.96 -14.47 -27.65
CA LYS A 118 22.90 -13.64 -28.23
C LYS A 118 21.81 -14.54 -28.81
N LEU A 119 20.73 -14.72 -28.05
CA LEU A 119 19.54 -15.45 -28.49
C LEU A 119 19.03 -14.88 -29.82
N THR A 120 18.66 -15.73 -30.77
CA THR A 120 18.13 -15.36 -32.10
C THR A 120 16.62 -15.08 -32.08
N GLY A 121 16.12 -14.69 -30.90
CA GLY A 121 14.71 -14.49 -30.58
C GLY A 121 14.39 -13.06 -30.13
N LEU A 122 13.23 -12.88 -29.52
CA LEU A 122 12.82 -11.60 -28.95
C LEU A 122 13.68 -11.29 -27.72
N LEU A 123 13.75 -12.23 -26.78
CA LEU A 123 14.75 -12.28 -25.73
C LEU A 123 16.15 -12.34 -26.36
N GLN A 124 17.09 -11.57 -25.83
CA GLN A 124 18.47 -11.43 -26.34
C GLN A 124 19.53 -11.91 -25.35
N ARG A 125 19.29 -11.70 -24.05
CA ARG A 125 20.20 -12.07 -22.97
C ARG A 125 19.42 -12.36 -21.69
N ILE A 126 19.87 -13.36 -20.94
CA ILE A 126 19.41 -13.68 -19.59
C ILE A 126 20.60 -13.40 -18.66
N GLU A 127 20.39 -12.69 -17.56
CA GLU A 127 21.42 -12.47 -16.54
C GLU A 127 20.83 -12.78 -15.15
N ALA A 128 21.66 -13.22 -14.21
CA ALA A 128 21.30 -13.36 -12.81
C ALA A 128 22.23 -12.49 -11.95
N GLU A 129 21.66 -11.63 -11.11
CA GLU A 129 22.40 -10.70 -10.24
C GLU A 129 21.92 -10.89 -8.79
N GLN A 130 22.81 -11.34 -7.90
CA GLN A 130 22.50 -11.44 -6.48
C GLN A 130 22.57 -10.05 -5.83
N ARG A 131 21.47 -9.57 -5.24
CA ARG A 131 21.42 -8.30 -4.51
C ARG A 131 21.03 -8.55 -3.06
N GLY A 132 22.06 -8.70 -2.22
CA GLY A 132 21.86 -9.08 -0.81
C GLY A 132 21.26 -10.48 -0.71
N LYS A 133 20.09 -10.61 -0.09
CA LYS A 133 19.40 -11.89 0.10
C LYS A 133 18.50 -12.31 -1.07
N ASP A 134 18.34 -11.47 -2.09
CA ASP A 134 17.42 -11.71 -3.21
C ASP A 134 18.18 -11.91 -4.52
N THR A 135 17.76 -12.88 -5.34
CA THR A 135 18.22 -13.04 -6.73
C THR A 135 17.38 -12.15 -7.64
N TRP A 136 18.03 -11.40 -8.53
CA TRP A 136 17.38 -10.66 -9.62
C TRP A 136 17.71 -11.30 -10.96
N LEU A 137 16.72 -11.87 -11.64
CA LEU A 137 16.84 -12.36 -13.01
C LEU A 137 16.48 -11.23 -13.97
N ILE A 138 17.40 -10.91 -14.88
CA ILE A 138 17.34 -9.75 -15.76
C ILE A 138 17.28 -10.26 -17.21
N PHE A 139 16.06 -10.35 -17.74
CA PHE A 139 15.77 -10.78 -19.09
C PHE A 139 15.78 -9.55 -20.01
N THR A 140 16.77 -9.43 -20.89
CA THR A 140 16.89 -8.30 -21.82
C THR A 140 16.31 -8.67 -23.18
N VAL A 141 15.32 -7.89 -23.64
CA VAL A 141 14.55 -8.12 -24.87
C VAL A 141 15.00 -7.14 -25.96
N SER A 142 15.03 -7.59 -27.22
CA SER A 142 15.45 -6.81 -28.40
C SER A 142 14.54 -5.63 -28.73
N LYS A 143 13.25 -5.76 -28.44
CA LYS A 143 12.16 -4.86 -28.86
C LYS A 143 11.25 -4.54 -27.68
N ASP A 144 10.33 -3.59 -27.88
CA ASP A 144 9.23 -3.33 -26.96
C ASP A 144 8.33 -4.58 -26.86
N PHE A 145 7.96 -4.97 -25.64
CA PHE A 145 7.31 -6.25 -25.35
C PHE A 145 6.21 -6.16 -24.29
N GLU A 146 5.14 -6.93 -24.50
CA GLU A 146 4.20 -7.29 -23.46
C GLU A 146 4.63 -8.63 -22.85
N TYR A 147 4.22 -8.88 -21.60
CA TYR A 147 4.39 -10.18 -20.97
C TYR A 147 3.11 -10.58 -20.24
N GLN A 148 2.83 -11.87 -20.24
CA GLN A 148 1.80 -12.50 -19.42
C GLN A 148 2.48 -13.54 -18.54
N SER A 149 2.35 -13.40 -17.22
CA SER A 149 2.97 -14.29 -16.24
C SER A 149 1.90 -14.99 -15.42
N TYR A 150 1.97 -16.31 -15.34
CA TYR A 150 1.15 -17.12 -14.43
C TYR A 150 2.05 -18.11 -13.68
N GLN A 151 1.76 -18.31 -12.40
CA GLN A 151 2.42 -19.29 -11.55
C GLN A 151 1.49 -20.48 -11.35
N LEU A 152 2.02 -21.68 -11.53
CA LEU A 152 1.34 -22.94 -11.23
C LEU A 152 2.25 -23.72 -10.29
N ASP A 153 1.84 -23.84 -9.03
CA ASP A 153 2.64 -24.42 -7.94
C ASP A 153 4.06 -23.82 -7.86
N ASN A 154 5.10 -24.62 -8.14
CA ASN A 154 6.50 -24.20 -8.12
C ASN A 154 7.03 -23.71 -9.49
N LEU A 155 6.18 -23.63 -10.52
CA LEU A 155 6.56 -23.30 -11.89
C LEU A 155 5.95 -21.96 -12.32
N ILE A 156 6.79 -20.97 -12.59
CA ILE A 156 6.38 -19.69 -13.17
C ILE A 156 6.50 -19.80 -14.69
N LYS A 157 5.41 -19.57 -15.42
CA LYS A 157 5.42 -19.43 -16.88
C LYS A 157 5.25 -17.96 -17.24
N ILE A 158 6.23 -17.41 -17.95
CA ILE A 158 6.21 -16.04 -18.44
C ILE A 158 6.23 -16.10 -19.97
N GLN A 159 5.11 -15.77 -20.59
CA GLN A 159 4.98 -15.64 -22.03
C GLN A 159 5.31 -14.19 -22.42
N ILE A 160 6.32 -14.01 -23.27
CA ILE A 160 6.76 -12.73 -23.82
C ILE A 160 6.29 -12.66 -25.28
N GLN A 161 5.71 -11.51 -25.66
CA GLN A 161 5.31 -11.19 -27.02
C GLN A 161 5.69 -9.74 -27.34
N PRO A 162 5.99 -9.37 -28.60
CA PRO A 162 6.27 -7.98 -28.93
C PRO A 162 5.01 -7.15 -28.70
N VAL A 163 5.15 -5.89 -28.28
CA VAL A 163 4.03 -4.94 -28.35
C VAL A 163 3.61 -4.89 -29.82
N ARG A 164 2.31 -5.07 -30.09
CA ARG A 164 1.75 -4.85 -31.43
C ARG A 164 1.95 -3.38 -31.78
N ALA A 165 2.96 -3.09 -32.60
CA ALA A 165 3.21 -1.74 -33.06
C ALA A 165 1.95 -1.20 -33.74
N ILE A 166 1.40 -0.11 -33.20
CA ILE A 166 0.51 0.77 -33.95
C ILE A 166 1.33 1.18 -35.18
N GLN A 167 0.86 0.79 -36.37
CA GLN A 167 1.73 0.64 -37.54
C GLN A 167 2.35 1.97 -37.99
N GLN A 168 3.54 2.29 -37.46
CA GLN A 168 4.46 3.24 -38.06
C GLN A 168 4.93 2.65 -39.37
N ASN A 169 4.34 3.11 -40.49
CA ASN A 169 4.56 2.73 -41.90
C ASN A 169 5.77 1.82 -42.17
N THR A 170 5.68 0.57 -41.72
CA THR A 170 6.60 -0.48 -42.08
C THR A 170 6.08 -0.97 -43.41
N VAL A 171 6.75 -0.62 -44.50
CA VAL A 171 6.36 -1.05 -45.84
C VAL A 171 6.54 -2.56 -45.89
N THR A 172 5.47 -3.28 -45.57
CA THR A 172 5.40 -4.74 -45.68
C THR A 172 5.83 -5.12 -47.09
N PRO A 173 6.79 -6.05 -47.28
CA PRO A 173 7.15 -6.52 -48.60
C PRO A 173 5.89 -7.00 -49.29
N LYS A 174 5.54 -6.32 -50.39
CA LYS A 174 4.22 -6.41 -51.01
C LYS A 174 4.14 -7.77 -51.69
N ILE A 175 3.44 -8.71 -51.07
CA ILE A 175 3.34 -10.09 -51.57
C ILE A 175 2.55 -10.05 -52.87
N TYR A 176 3.24 -10.28 -53.97
CA TYR A 176 2.65 -10.39 -55.29
C TYR A 176 2.20 -11.84 -55.52
N SER A 177 0.99 -12.01 -56.06
CA SER A 177 0.27 -13.30 -56.10
C SER A 177 -0.48 -13.52 -57.41
N GLY A 178 -0.37 -12.60 -58.37
CA GLY A 178 -1.00 -12.70 -59.67
C GLY A 178 -0.42 -13.82 -60.55
N LYS A 179 -1.25 -14.34 -61.46
CA LYS A 179 -0.81 -15.19 -62.60
C LYS A 179 0.46 -14.56 -63.24
N PRO A 180 1.55 -15.31 -63.47
CA PRO A 180 2.74 -14.75 -64.10
C PRO A 180 2.47 -14.41 -65.57
N ILE A 181 3.06 -13.30 -66.04
CA ILE A 181 3.03 -12.85 -67.42
C ILE A 181 4.47 -12.69 -67.94
N SER A 182 4.66 -12.96 -69.23
CA SER A 182 5.90 -12.65 -69.95
C SER A 182 5.55 -11.87 -71.21
N VAL A 183 6.08 -10.65 -71.34
CA VAL A 183 5.78 -9.69 -72.41
C VAL A 183 6.98 -8.77 -72.64
N ASP A 184 7.31 -8.50 -73.90
CA ASP A 184 8.27 -7.48 -74.29
C ASP A 184 7.54 -6.32 -74.97
N PHE A 185 7.73 -5.11 -74.43
CA PHE A 185 7.14 -3.88 -74.93
C PHE A 185 8.25 -2.91 -75.32
N GLN A 186 8.35 -2.64 -76.61
CA GLN A 186 9.29 -1.68 -77.18
C GLN A 186 8.51 -0.40 -77.53
N GLN A 187 8.67 0.63 -76.70
CA GLN A 187 8.07 1.97 -76.90
C GLN A 187 6.52 1.99 -76.99
N VAL A 188 5.83 1.26 -76.10
CA VAL A 188 4.36 1.15 -76.10
C VAL A 188 3.73 2.18 -75.15
N GLU A 189 2.57 2.76 -75.51
CA GLU A 189 1.82 3.64 -74.62
C GLU A 189 1.33 2.93 -73.35
N VAL A 190 1.44 3.60 -72.21
CA VAL A 190 1.06 3.03 -70.89
C VAL A 190 -0.42 2.60 -70.85
N ARG A 191 -1.31 3.30 -71.56
CA ARG A 191 -2.75 2.92 -71.65
C ARG A 191 -2.93 1.55 -72.32
N SER A 192 -2.23 1.31 -73.42
CA SER A 192 -2.29 0.05 -74.18
C SER A 192 -1.74 -1.11 -73.36
N VAL A 193 -0.69 -0.88 -72.56
CA VAL A 193 -0.17 -1.87 -71.61
C VAL A 193 -1.18 -2.18 -70.51
N LEU A 194 -1.79 -1.16 -69.89
CA LEU A 194 -2.82 -1.34 -68.86
C LEU A 194 -4.07 -2.06 -69.39
N HIS A 195 -4.45 -1.83 -70.65
CA HIS A 195 -5.55 -2.50 -71.32
C HIS A 195 -5.22 -3.97 -71.71
N LEU A 196 -3.98 -4.27 -72.08
CA LEU A 196 -3.56 -5.67 -72.27
C LEU A 196 -3.55 -6.42 -70.93
N LEU A 197 -3.12 -5.76 -69.85
CA LEU A 197 -3.17 -6.32 -68.50
C LEU A 197 -4.60 -6.59 -68.03
N SER A 198 -5.58 -5.74 -68.29
CA SER A 198 -6.99 -6.04 -67.91
C SER A 198 -7.53 -7.27 -68.64
N GLN A 199 -7.25 -7.40 -69.94
CA GLN A 199 -7.63 -8.57 -70.74
C GLN A 199 -7.00 -9.89 -70.25
N PHE A 200 -5.75 -9.86 -69.75
CA PHE A 200 -5.05 -11.06 -69.28
C PHE A 200 -5.41 -11.48 -67.84
N THR A 201 -6.04 -10.59 -67.06
CA THR A 201 -6.18 -10.73 -65.61
C THR A 201 -7.63 -10.77 -65.12
N ASP A 202 -8.59 -10.85 -66.05
CA ASP A 202 -10.04 -10.86 -65.78
C ASP A 202 -10.52 -9.62 -64.97
N THR A 203 -9.70 -8.57 -64.90
CA THR A 203 -9.83 -7.45 -63.95
C THR A 203 -10.02 -6.14 -64.71
N ASN A 204 -11.08 -5.39 -64.42
CA ASN A 204 -11.37 -4.14 -65.12
C ASN A 204 -10.42 -3.01 -64.69
N ILE A 205 -9.36 -2.76 -65.46
CA ILE A 205 -8.46 -1.62 -65.26
C ILE A 205 -8.92 -0.45 -66.13
N VAL A 206 -9.19 0.71 -65.52
CA VAL A 206 -9.61 1.93 -66.21
C VAL A 206 -8.55 3.01 -66.01
N ALA A 207 -7.84 3.37 -67.08
CA ALA A 207 -6.88 4.47 -67.10
C ALA A 207 -7.59 5.80 -67.42
N THR A 208 -7.24 6.88 -66.72
CA THR A 208 -7.79 8.22 -67.04
C THR A 208 -7.16 8.84 -68.29
N ASP A 209 -7.86 9.82 -68.85
CA ASP A 209 -7.43 10.68 -69.96
C ASP A 209 -6.12 11.46 -69.68
N GLN A 210 -5.73 11.56 -68.40
CA GLN A 210 -4.49 12.19 -67.94
C GLN A 210 -3.31 11.22 -67.79
N VAL A 211 -3.48 9.92 -68.06
CA VAL A 211 -2.37 8.95 -68.09
C VAL A 211 -1.61 9.10 -69.41
N THR A 212 -0.43 9.72 -69.40
CA THR A 212 0.41 9.92 -70.59
C THR A 212 1.80 9.33 -70.38
N GLY A 213 2.47 8.96 -71.47
CA GLY A 213 3.81 8.36 -71.47
C GLY A 213 3.87 7.06 -72.29
N SER A 214 5.05 6.81 -72.84
CA SER A 214 5.45 5.51 -73.40
C SER A 214 6.37 4.79 -72.42
N LEU A 215 6.40 3.46 -72.51
CA LEU A 215 7.22 2.59 -71.68
C LEU A 215 7.98 1.60 -72.56
N MET A 216 9.24 1.34 -72.20
CA MET A 216 9.98 0.16 -72.65
C MET A 216 10.09 -0.79 -71.46
N LEU A 217 9.63 -2.03 -71.60
CA LEU A 217 9.55 -2.98 -70.50
C LEU A 217 9.60 -4.42 -71.04
N ASN A 218 10.57 -5.20 -70.58
CA ASN A 218 10.65 -6.64 -70.81
C ASN A 218 10.37 -7.35 -69.49
N LEU A 219 9.32 -8.18 -69.46
CA LEU A 219 8.93 -9.01 -68.33
C LEU A 219 9.07 -10.48 -68.72
N VAL A 220 9.71 -11.27 -67.85
CA VAL A 220 9.81 -12.72 -67.99
C VAL A 220 9.38 -13.36 -66.67
N ASN A 221 8.30 -14.13 -66.70
CA ASN A 221 7.73 -14.84 -65.55
C ASN A 221 7.45 -13.94 -64.32
N VAL A 222 6.90 -12.74 -64.54
CA VAL A 222 6.61 -11.77 -63.47
C VAL A 222 5.11 -11.80 -63.13
N PRO A 223 4.69 -11.91 -61.85
CA PRO A 223 3.28 -11.79 -61.45
C PRO A 223 2.63 -10.50 -62.00
N TRP A 224 1.42 -10.60 -62.57
CA TRP A 224 0.77 -9.44 -63.21
C TRP A 224 0.55 -8.25 -62.25
N ASP A 225 0.35 -8.52 -60.96
CA ASP A 225 0.15 -7.52 -59.92
C ASP A 225 1.46 -6.84 -59.52
N GLN A 226 2.60 -7.53 -59.63
CA GLN A 226 3.95 -6.95 -59.59
C GLN A 226 4.24 -6.10 -60.82
N ALA A 227 3.93 -6.62 -62.02
CA ALA A 227 4.09 -5.91 -63.28
C ALA A 227 3.32 -4.59 -63.28
N LEU A 228 2.05 -4.62 -62.87
CA LEU A 228 1.21 -3.43 -62.71
C LEU A 228 1.82 -2.44 -61.71
N ASP A 229 2.32 -2.90 -60.56
CA ASP A 229 2.95 -2.03 -59.55
C ASP A 229 4.23 -1.36 -60.06
N ILE A 230 5.04 -2.07 -60.86
CA ILE A 230 6.25 -1.53 -61.52
C ILE A 230 5.86 -0.46 -62.53
N ILE A 231 4.87 -0.72 -63.40
CA ILE A 231 4.37 0.24 -64.40
C ILE A 231 3.84 1.50 -63.73
N LEU A 232 3.04 1.35 -62.68
CA LEU A 232 2.48 2.47 -61.92
C LEU A 232 3.59 3.32 -61.27
N THR A 233 4.54 2.66 -60.59
CA THR A 233 5.66 3.33 -59.90
C THR A 233 6.58 4.06 -60.89
N SER A 234 6.90 3.44 -62.03
CA SER A 234 7.76 4.01 -63.07
C SER A 234 7.20 5.27 -63.73
N GLN A 235 5.87 5.47 -63.68
CA GLN A 235 5.17 6.56 -64.37
C GLN A 235 4.43 7.50 -63.39
N GLN A 236 4.74 7.41 -62.08
CA GLN A 236 4.12 8.20 -61.00
C GLN A 236 2.58 8.11 -60.95
N LEU A 237 2.03 6.98 -61.38
CA LEU A 237 0.61 6.67 -61.33
C LEU A 237 0.27 5.98 -60.01
N GLY A 238 -0.97 6.13 -59.55
CA GLY A 238 -1.52 5.36 -58.44
C GLY A 238 -2.71 4.51 -58.91
N LYS A 239 -3.01 3.46 -58.14
CA LYS A 239 -4.23 2.66 -58.29
C LYS A 239 -5.21 2.90 -57.15
N GLN A 240 -6.50 3.04 -57.49
CA GLN A 240 -7.60 3.08 -56.53
C GLN A 240 -8.60 1.98 -56.88
N ILE A 241 -8.83 1.06 -55.93
CA ILE A 241 -9.74 -0.08 -56.11
C ILE A 241 -11.16 0.37 -55.73
N GLN A 242 -12.13 0.17 -56.62
CA GLN A 242 -13.55 0.44 -56.42
C GLN A 242 -14.34 -0.81 -56.81
N GLY A 243 -14.51 -1.73 -55.86
CA GLY A 243 -15.14 -3.02 -56.11
C GLY A 243 -14.38 -3.82 -57.18
N ASN A 244 -15.06 -4.13 -58.29
CA ASN A 244 -14.52 -4.91 -59.41
C ASN A 244 -13.75 -4.06 -60.46
N VAL A 245 -13.39 -2.82 -60.14
CA VAL A 245 -12.68 -1.88 -61.03
C VAL A 245 -11.44 -1.32 -60.34
N ILE A 246 -10.32 -1.31 -61.06
CA ILE A 246 -9.09 -0.63 -60.67
C ILE A 246 -8.97 0.66 -61.49
N LEU A 247 -9.22 1.81 -60.85
CA LEU A 247 -8.98 3.12 -61.44
C LEU A 247 -7.48 3.42 -61.38
N VAL A 248 -6.89 3.79 -62.51
CA VAL A 248 -5.49 4.21 -62.63
C VAL A 248 -5.43 5.66 -63.08
N ALA A 249 -4.79 6.51 -62.27
CA ALA A 249 -4.65 7.94 -62.52
C ALA A 249 -3.32 8.47 -61.96
N PRO A 250 -2.81 9.63 -62.43
CA PRO A 250 -1.63 10.28 -61.86
C PRO A 250 -1.76 10.50 -60.34
N LEU A 251 -0.71 10.17 -59.58
CA LEU A 251 -0.76 10.18 -58.11
C LEU A 251 -1.13 11.56 -57.55
N ALA A 252 -0.67 12.64 -58.18
CA ALA A 252 -1.02 14.02 -57.82
C ALA A 252 -2.53 14.33 -57.99
N GLN A 253 -3.19 13.77 -59.00
CA GLN A 253 -4.63 13.95 -59.22
C GLN A 253 -5.43 13.24 -58.13
N MET A 254 -5.08 12.00 -57.79
CA MET A 254 -5.76 11.26 -56.72
C MET A 254 -5.47 11.86 -55.34
N ALA A 255 -4.26 12.36 -55.08
CA ALA A 255 -3.96 13.09 -53.85
C ALA A 255 -4.83 14.35 -53.70
N LYS A 256 -5.01 15.11 -54.79
CA LYS A 256 -5.90 16.29 -54.83
C LYS A 256 -7.36 15.90 -54.60
N GLN A 257 -7.87 14.85 -55.26
CA GLN A 257 -9.24 14.36 -55.08
C GLN A 257 -9.49 13.86 -53.65
N ARG A 258 -8.55 13.09 -53.07
CA ARG A 258 -8.63 12.60 -51.68
C ARG A 258 -8.57 13.74 -50.67
N ALA A 259 -7.73 14.75 -50.89
CA ALA A 259 -7.71 15.96 -50.06
C ALA A 259 -9.02 16.75 -50.16
N GLN A 260 -9.63 16.84 -51.35
CA GLN A 260 -10.95 17.45 -51.53
C GLN A 260 -12.06 16.65 -50.83
N GLN A 261 -12.06 15.32 -50.91
CA GLN A 261 -13.00 14.45 -50.18
C GLN A 261 -12.89 14.65 -48.66
N LEU A 262 -11.67 14.59 -48.10
CA LEU A 262 -11.43 14.83 -46.68
C LEU A 262 -11.81 16.26 -46.26
N ALA A 263 -11.63 17.25 -47.13
CA ALA A 263 -12.07 18.62 -46.87
C ALA A 263 -13.61 18.75 -46.91
N ILE A 264 -14.30 18.04 -47.80
CA ILE A 264 -15.77 17.97 -47.85
C ILE A 264 -16.31 17.25 -46.61
N GLU A 265 -15.70 16.15 -46.17
CA GLU A 265 -16.04 15.46 -44.92
C GLU A 265 -15.88 16.40 -43.72
N GLN A 266 -14.73 17.07 -43.59
CA GLN A 266 -14.48 18.03 -42.50
C GLN A 266 -15.42 19.24 -42.56
N GLN A 267 -15.76 19.74 -43.75
CA GLN A 267 -16.77 20.79 -43.92
C GLN A 267 -18.17 20.29 -43.54
N SER A 268 -18.54 19.06 -43.89
CA SER A 268 -19.83 18.48 -43.51
C SER A 268 -19.96 18.34 -41.98
N GLN A 269 -18.90 17.87 -41.31
CA GLN A 269 -18.82 17.80 -39.84
C GLN A 269 -18.85 19.20 -39.21
N ALA A 270 -18.16 20.17 -39.79
CA ALA A 270 -18.20 21.56 -39.32
C ALA A 270 -19.58 22.22 -39.51
N LEU A 271 -20.36 21.79 -40.51
CA LEU A 271 -21.70 22.27 -40.84
C LEU A 271 -22.83 21.51 -40.11
N MET A 272 -22.53 20.44 -39.36
CA MET A 272 -23.53 19.72 -38.57
C MET A 272 -24.26 20.64 -37.58
N PRO A 273 -25.60 20.53 -37.45
CA PRO A 273 -26.38 21.39 -36.57
C PRO A 273 -26.11 21.05 -35.10
N LEU A 274 -25.61 22.04 -34.35
CA LEU A 274 -25.44 21.92 -32.90
C LEU A 274 -26.80 22.03 -32.19
N ARG A 275 -27.09 21.08 -31.31
CA ARG A 275 -28.26 21.09 -30.43
C ARG A 275 -27.82 21.44 -29.00
N SER A 276 -28.73 21.99 -28.21
CA SER A 276 -28.52 22.24 -26.77
C SER A 276 -29.41 21.32 -25.95
N GLU A 277 -28.84 20.61 -24.98
CA GLU A 277 -29.56 19.74 -24.05
C GLU A 277 -29.26 20.13 -22.59
N TYR A 278 -30.24 19.87 -21.72
CA TYR A 278 -30.22 20.20 -20.29
C TYR A 278 -30.39 18.91 -19.49
N ILE A 279 -29.29 18.40 -18.93
CA ILE A 279 -29.27 17.13 -18.20
C ILE A 279 -29.13 17.43 -16.71
N ARG A 280 -30.23 17.25 -15.96
CA ARG A 280 -30.23 17.38 -14.49
C ARG A 280 -29.72 16.08 -13.86
N LEU A 281 -28.79 16.22 -12.93
CA LEU A 281 -28.14 15.11 -12.22
C LEU A 281 -28.70 14.96 -10.80
N ASN A 282 -28.78 13.72 -10.33
CA ASN A 282 -29.50 13.36 -9.10
C ASN A 282 -28.56 12.97 -7.96
N TYR A 283 -27.46 12.29 -8.27
CA TYR A 283 -26.49 11.75 -7.32
C TYR A 283 -25.08 12.31 -7.57
N ALA A 284 -24.69 12.46 -8.83
CA ALA A 284 -23.42 13.04 -9.23
C ALA A 284 -23.46 14.58 -9.25
N LYS A 285 -22.33 15.23 -8.95
CA LYS A 285 -22.19 16.69 -9.08
C LYS A 285 -21.91 17.08 -10.54
N ALA A 286 -22.64 18.08 -11.05
CA ALA A 286 -22.46 18.60 -12.39
C ALA A 286 -21.03 19.12 -12.67
N ALA A 287 -20.39 19.77 -11.68
CA ALA A 287 -19.03 20.27 -11.82
C ALA A 287 -17.99 19.15 -12.02
N ASP A 288 -18.10 18.06 -11.27
CA ASP A 288 -17.17 16.93 -11.34
C ASP A 288 -17.31 16.17 -12.68
N LEU A 289 -18.56 16.01 -13.16
CA LEU A 289 -18.83 15.45 -14.48
C LEU A 289 -18.42 16.38 -15.63
N GLN A 290 -18.57 17.70 -15.51
CA GLN A 290 -18.05 18.66 -16.48
C GLN A 290 -16.52 18.52 -16.62
N ALA A 291 -15.79 18.48 -15.50
CA ALA A 291 -14.35 18.29 -15.50
C ALA A 291 -13.93 16.96 -16.15
N LEU A 292 -14.67 15.87 -15.89
CA LEU A 292 -14.45 14.56 -16.49
C LEU A 292 -14.69 14.57 -18.02
N ILE A 293 -15.78 15.17 -18.49
CA ILE A 293 -16.14 15.23 -19.92
C ILE A 293 -15.15 16.13 -20.70
N ILE A 294 -14.72 17.27 -20.14
CA ILE A 294 -13.69 18.13 -20.72
C ILE A 294 -12.37 17.36 -20.83
N LYS A 295 -11.91 16.73 -19.74
CA LYS A 295 -10.67 15.95 -19.71
C LYS A 295 -10.68 14.80 -20.73
N ALA A 296 -11.80 14.07 -20.84
CA ALA A 296 -11.98 12.99 -21.81
C ALA A 296 -12.13 13.48 -23.27
N SER A 297 -12.40 14.76 -23.50
CA SER A 297 -12.48 15.35 -24.84
C SER A 297 -11.14 15.91 -25.35
N GLY A 298 -10.12 15.98 -24.48
CA GLY A 298 -8.79 16.49 -24.83
C GLY A 298 -8.77 17.96 -25.23
N SER A 299 -9.81 18.72 -24.87
CA SER A 299 -9.85 20.18 -25.03
C SER A 299 -8.97 20.83 -23.96
N PRO A 300 -8.11 21.81 -24.31
CA PRO A 300 -7.43 22.60 -23.29
C PRO A 300 -8.46 23.36 -22.46
N THR A 301 -8.25 23.40 -21.15
CA THR A 301 -9.16 24.06 -20.20
C THR A 301 -9.43 25.51 -20.62
N PRO A 302 -10.69 25.96 -20.75
CA PRO A 302 -10.98 27.37 -20.91
C PRO A 302 -10.61 28.10 -19.62
N THR A 303 -9.45 28.76 -19.60
CA THR A 303 -9.08 29.66 -18.51
C THR A 303 -10.12 30.77 -18.38
N PRO A 304 -10.66 31.04 -17.18
CA PRO A 304 -11.62 32.13 -16.99
C PRO A 304 -10.94 33.46 -17.32
N VAL A 305 -11.66 34.33 -18.03
CA VAL A 305 -11.13 35.62 -18.50
C VAL A 305 -11.04 36.60 -17.33
N ALA A 306 -9.88 36.65 -16.67
CA ALA A 306 -9.58 37.66 -15.67
C ALA A 306 -9.38 39.03 -16.36
N MET A 307 -10.25 40.00 -16.06
CA MET A 307 -10.18 41.36 -16.62
C MET A 307 -9.08 42.19 -15.92
N GLN A 308 -7.82 41.83 -16.14
CA GLN A 308 -6.68 42.55 -15.58
C GLN A 308 -6.50 43.90 -16.29
N HIS A 309 -6.89 45.00 -15.65
CA HIS A 309 -6.38 46.32 -15.99
C HIS A 309 -4.93 46.44 -15.49
N LEU A 310 -4.05 47.11 -16.24
CA LEU A 310 -3.12 48.18 -15.82
C LEU A 310 -2.30 48.68 -17.06
N PRO A 311 -1.58 49.83 -16.98
CA PRO A 311 -1.26 50.63 -18.17
C PRO A 311 0.03 50.25 -18.92
N ALA A 312 0.22 50.90 -20.07
CA ALA A 312 1.34 50.70 -20.98
C ALA A 312 2.65 51.40 -20.56
N SER A 313 3.78 50.80 -20.91
CA SER A 313 5.06 51.47 -21.14
C SER A 313 5.88 50.76 -22.23
N THR A 314 6.91 51.41 -22.76
CA THR A 314 7.62 51.03 -23.99
C THR A 314 8.88 50.17 -23.78
N ALA A 315 9.11 49.23 -24.71
CA ALA A 315 10.44 48.72 -25.07
C ALA A 315 10.42 48.17 -26.51
N VAL A 316 11.55 48.24 -27.23
CA VAL A 316 11.67 47.84 -28.65
C VAL A 316 13.02 47.12 -28.87
N ALA A 317 13.04 46.17 -29.82
CA ALA A 317 14.22 45.41 -30.32
C ALA A 317 14.79 44.35 -29.33
N ASN A 318 15.31 43.18 -29.75
CA ASN A 318 15.84 42.76 -31.05
C ASN A 318 15.53 41.28 -31.41
N ALA A 319 15.37 41.02 -32.72
CA ALA A 319 15.80 39.87 -33.56
C ALA A 319 15.95 38.41 -33.04
N PRO A 320 15.97 37.37 -33.92
CA PRO A 320 15.71 37.34 -35.37
C PRO A 320 14.55 36.39 -35.77
N SER A 321 14.22 36.36 -37.07
CA SER A 321 13.21 35.46 -37.65
C SER A 321 13.60 33.98 -37.60
N ALA A 322 12.66 33.11 -37.21
CA ALA A 322 12.76 31.66 -37.35
C ALA A 322 11.52 31.10 -38.08
N LEU A 323 11.73 29.98 -38.79
CA LEU A 323 10.79 29.32 -39.70
C LEU A 323 9.39 29.09 -39.09
N PRO A 324 8.30 29.17 -39.89
CA PRO A 324 6.98 28.74 -39.43
C PRO A 324 7.00 27.24 -39.16
N ALA A 325 6.90 26.85 -37.89
CA ALA A 325 6.81 25.45 -37.51
C ALA A 325 5.54 24.84 -38.12
N VAL A 326 5.70 23.92 -39.08
CA VAL A 326 4.60 23.14 -39.63
C VAL A 326 4.08 22.23 -38.53
N VAL A 327 3.02 22.68 -37.84
CA VAL A 327 2.31 21.92 -36.81
C VAL A 327 1.59 20.76 -37.49
N THR A 328 2.37 19.71 -37.75
CA THR A 328 1.90 18.41 -38.24
C THR A 328 1.06 17.79 -37.14
N ARG A 329 -0.22 18.14 -37.08
CA ARG A 329 -1.19 17.49 -36.22
C ARG A 329 -1.28 16.05 -36.69
N LEU A 330 -0.69 15.11 -35.94
CA LEU A 330 -0.90 13.68 -36.21
C LEU A 330 -2.40 13.41 -36.14
N ASN A 331 -2.98 13.06 -37.29
CA ASN A 331 -4.39 12.72 -37.40
C ASN A 331 -4.60 11.30 -36.87
N LEU A 332 -4.63 11.16 -35.54
CA LEU A 332 -5.19 9.98 -34.90
C LEU A 332 -6.68 9.88 -35.29
N PRO A 333 -7.20 8.68 -35.59
CA PRO A 333 -8.59 8.51 -35.99
C PRO A 333 -9.54 9.02 -34.90
N VAL A 334 -10.56 9.78 -35.32
CA VAL A 334 -11.48 10.47 -34.42
C VAL A 334 -12.48 9.48 -33.83
N SER A 335 -12.15 8.88 -32.69
CA SER A 335 -13.03 7.96 -31.95
C SER A 335 -12.90 8.06 -30.43
N SER A 336 -12.16 9.05 -29.91
CA SER A 336 -11.84 9.19 -28.48
C SER A 336 -11.99 10.64 -27.95
N ARG A 337 -13.02 11.35 -28.40
CA ARG A 337 -13.48 12.61 -27.79
C ARG A 337 -14.98 12.50 -27.52
N LEU A 338 -15.43 12.93 -26.34
CA LEU A 338 -16.85 12.93 -25.99
C LEU A 338 -17.57 14.17 -26.53
N LEU A 339 -16.88 15.32 -26.57
CA LEU A 339 -17.32 16.55 -27.23
C LEU A 339 -16.72 16.67 -28.64
N SER A 340 -17.45 17.31 -29.55
CA SER A 340 -16.90 17.69 -30.86
C SER A 340 -15.93 18.89 -30.76
N SER A 341 -15.27 19.23 -31.86
CA SER A 341 -14.44 20.44 -31.97
C SER A 341 -15.21 21.76 -31.77
N ARG A 342 -16.55 21.73 -31.76
CA ARG A 342 -17.44 22.86 -31.52
C ARG A 342 -18.29 22.70 -30.25
N GLY A 343 -18.05 21.62 -29.48
CA GLY A 343 -18.79 21.29 -28.27
C GLY A 343 -18.52 22.26 -27.12
N VAL A 344 -19.57 22.68 -26.42
CA VAL A 344 -19.47 23.53 -25.21
C VAL A 344 -20.30 22.90 -24.10
N ILE A 345 -19.75 22.86 -22.88
CA ILE A 345 -20.41 22.33 -21.69
C ILE A 345 -20.33 23.34 -20.53
N ALA A 346 -21.48 23.67 -19.97
CA ALA A 346 -21.65 24.57 -18.83
C ALA A 346 -22.44 23.90 -17.69
N VAL A 347 -22.38 24.48 -16.49
CA VAL A 347 -22.98 23.95 -15.27
C VAL A 347 -23.86 25.03 -14.62
N ASP A 348 -25.14 24.75 -14.38
CA ASP A 348 -25.91 25.48 -13.36
C ASP A 348 -25.76 24.76 -12.01
N ALA A 349 -24.85 25.27 -11.19
CA ALA A 349 -24.57 24.73 -9.86
C ALA A 349 -25.76 24.83 -8.88
N ARG A 350 -26.71 25.74 -9.13
CA ARG A 350 -27.91 25.93 -8.28
C ARG A 350 -28.98 24.86 -8.54
N THR A 351 -29.02 24.27 -9.74
CA THR A 351 -29.97 23.19 -10.09
C THR A 351 -29.33 21.82 -10.30
N ASN A 352 -28.00 21.73 -10.21
CA ASN A 352 -27.19 20.56 -10.56
C ASN A 352 -27.45 20.09 -12.01
N THR A 353 -27.52 21.04 -12.94
CA THR A 353 -27.82 20.80 -14.36
C THR A 353 -26.59 21.01 -15.23
N LEU A 354 -26.26 20.02 -16.05
CA LEU A 354 -25.34 20.15 -17.18
C LEU A 354 -26.07 20.74 -18.38
N ILE A 355 -25.51 21.80 -18.96
CA ILE A 355 -25.98 22.43 -20.19
C ILE A 355 -24.94 22.12 -21.26
N ILE A 356 -25.30 21.24 -22.20
CA ILE A 356 -24.38 20.73 -23.23
C ILE A 356 -24.85 21.21 -24.59
N LYS A 357 -23.95 21.77 -25.39
CA LYS A 357 -24.22 22.19 -26.77
C LYS A 357 -23.24 21.51 -27.72
N ASP A 358 -23.71 20.53 -28.50
CA ASP A 358 -22.88 19.70 -29.37
C ASP A 358 -23.70 19.08 -30.53
N THR A 359 -23.09 18.23 -31.35
CA THR A 359 -23.75 17.39 -32.35
C THR A 359 -24.59 16.28 -31.70
N ALA A 360 -25.58 15.75 -32.42
CA ALA A 360 -26.50 14.74 -31.90
C ALA A 360 -25.79 13.43 -31.47
N ASP A 361 -24.71 13.05 -32.15
CA ASP A 361 -23.94 11.84 -31.84
C ASP A 361 -23.14 12.03 -30.53
N SER A 362 -22.46 13.18 -30.36
CA SER A 362 -21.79 13.56 -29.10
C SER A 362 -22.76 13.56 -27.92
N LEU A 363 -23.94 14.18 -28.09
CA LEU A 363 -24.97 14.23 -27.05
C LEU A 363 -25.47 12.84 -26.66
N SER A 364 -25.74 11.98 -27.65
CA SER A 364 -26.17 10.60 -27.43
C SER A 364 -25.12 9.79 -26.63
N ASN A 365 -23.84 9.94 -26.97
CA ASN A 365 -22.74 9.30 -26.25
C ASN A 365 -22.58 9.82 -24.82
N ILE A 366 -22.71 11.13 -24.60
CA ILE A 366 -22.62 11.73 -23.25
C ILE A 366 -23.82 11.33 -22.39
N HIS A 367 -25.03 11.28 -22.95
CA HIS A 367 -26.23 10.83 -22.24
C HIS A 367 -26.12 9.35 -21.82
N ALA A 368 -25.60 8.49 -22.70
CA ALA A 368 -25.32 7.08 -22.38
C ALA A 368 -24.30 6.94 -21.23
N LEU A 369 -23.24 7.76 -21.23
CA LEU A 369 -22.23 7.79 -20.16
C LEU A 369 -22.81 8.30 -18.83
N ILE A 370 -23.56 9.40 -18.85
CA ILE A 370 -24.18 9.97 -17.63
C ILE A 370 -25.13 8.95 -16.99
N LYS A 371 -25.93 8.23 -17.77
CA LYS A 371 -26.83 7.18 -17.27
C LYS A 371 -26.12 6.03 -16.56
N GLN A 372 -24.82 5.82 -16.80
CA GLN A 372 -24.01 4.81 -16.10
C GLN A 372 -23.30 5.36 -14.85
N ILE A 373 -23.17 6.68 -14.70
CA ILE A 373 -22.43 7.32 -13.60
C ILE A 373 -23.36 7.97 -12.56
N ASP A 374 -24.53 8.50 -12.96
CA ASP A 374 -25.52 9.09 -12.05
C ASP A 374 -26.34 8.00 -11.33
N ILE A 375 -25.66 7.20 -10.50
CA ILE A 375 -26.22 6.13 -9.67
C ILE A 375 -26.08 6.47 -8.18
N PRO A 376 -26.99 5.99 -7.31
CA PRO A 376 -26.90 6.22 -5.86
C PRO A 376 -25.63 5.56 -5.28
N VAL A 377 -24.81 6.36 -4.61
CA VAL A 377 -23.64 5.87 -3.87
C VAL A 377 -24.05 5.25 -2.53
N ARG A 378 -23.42 4.12 -2.19
CA ARG A 378 -23.68 3.39 -0.94
C ARG A 378 -23.03 4.10 0.26
N GLN A 379 -23.67 3.98 1.42
CA GLN A 379 -23.20 4.50 2.71
C GLN A 379 -22.53 3.40 3.54
N VAL A 380 -21.50 3.79 4.30
CA VAL A 380 -20.81 2.92 5.26
C VAL A 380 -20.82 3.61 6.62
N MET A 381 -21.35 2.93 7.64
CA MET A 381 -21.12 3.27 9.04
C MET A 381 -19.87 2.52 9.53
N ILE A 382 -18.98 3.20 10.24
CA ILE A 382 -17.78 2.62 10.83
C ILE A 382 -17.86 2.82 12.34
N GLU A 383 -17.89 1.71 13.09
CA GLU A 383 -17.67 1.68 14.53
C GLU A 383 -16.24 1.24 14.80
N VAL A 384 -15.45 2.08 15.47
CA VAL A 384 -14.19 1.67 16.10
C VAL A 384 -14.45 1.45 17.58
N ARG A 385 -13.81 0.45 18.17
CA ARG A 385 -13.83 0.18 19.61
C ARG A 385 -12.38 0.10 20.07
N MET A 386 -12.00 0.96 20.99
CA MET A 386 -10.71 0.93 21.66
C MET A 386 -10.95 0.52 23.11
N VAL A 387 -10.26 -0.52 23.56
CA VAL A 387 -10.33 -1.03 24.94
C VAL A 387 -8.94 -0.89 25.53
N SER A 388 -8.81 -0.16 26.63
CA SER A 388 -7.60 -0.12 27.44
C SER A 388 -7.90 -0.69 28.82
N ALA A 389 -7.14 -1.71 29.22
CA ALA A 389 -7.23 -2.34 30.53
C ALA A 389 -5.92 -2.12 31.30
N THR A 390 -6.02 -1.92 32.61
CA THR A 390 -4.88 -1.80 33.50
C THR A 390 -5.07 -2.69 34.73
N ASP A 391 -4.00 -3.34 35.16
CA ASP A 391 -3.95 -4.14 36.39
C ASP A 391 -2.63 -3.80 37.09
N ASN A 392 -2.72 -3.17 38.27
CA ASN A 392 -1.57 -2.83 39.09
C ASN A 392 -1.61 -3.61 40.40
N PHE A 393 -0.48 -4.21 40.74
CA PHE A 393 -0.27 -4.92 41.99
C PHE A 393 0.97 -4.36 42.68
N SER A 394 0.83 -4.02 43.96
CA SER A 394 1.94 -3.62 44.82
C SER A 394 1.92 -4.43 46.12
N LYS A 395 3.08 -4.90 46.56
CA LYS A 395 3.27 -5.54 47.85
C LYS A 395 4.55 -5.03 48.49
N GLU A 396 4.44 -4.56 49.72
CA GLU A 396 5.55 -4.05 50.49
C GLU A 396 5.52 -4.62 51.91
N MET A 397 6.68 -5.04 52.40
CA MET A 397 6.85 -5.54 53.76
C MET A 397 8.14 -4.99 54.33
N GLY A 398 8.08 -4.42 55.54
CA GLY A 398 9.22 -3.76 56.18
C GLY A 398 9.15 -3.84 57.70
N VAL A 399 10.28 -3.56 58.34
CA VAL A 399 10.50 -3.76 59.77
C VAL A 399 11.30 -2.60 60.36
N LYS A 400 10.86 -2.12 61.53
CA LYS A 400 11.63 -1.21 62.38
C LYS A 400 11.92 -1.92 63.69
N TRP A 401 13.15 -1.91 64.19
CA TRP A 401 13.42 -2.35 65.56
C TRP A 401 14.62 -1.63 66.18
N GLY A 402 14.59 -1.51 67.50
CA GLY A 402 15.59 -0.81 68.31
C GLY A 402 15.86 -1.53 69.61
N LEU A 403 17.14 -1.53 70.01
CA LEU A 403 17.66 -2.09 71.24
C LEU A 403 18.25 -0.95 72.08
N LEU A 404 17.79 -0.82 73.31
CA LEU A 404 18.19 0.27 74.21
C LEU A 404 18.42 -0.27 75.62
N SER A 405 19.51 0.11 76.27
CA SER A 405 19.71 -0.14 77.70
C SER A 405 18.93 0.87 78.57
N LYS A 406 18.98 0.73 79.89
CA LYS A 406 18.92 1.90 80.77
C LYS A 406 20.04 2.88 80.38
N GLY A 407 19.83 4.18 80.58
CA GLY A 407 20.93 5.12 80.54
C GLY A 407 21.74 5.10 81.85
N VAL A 408 22.75 5.97 81.94
CA VAL A 408 23.62 6.06 83.12
C VAL A 408 22.81 6.59 84.31
N ALA A 409 22.43 5.71 85.23
CA ALA A 409 21.98 6.06 86.57
C ALA A 409 23.10 5.82 87.60
N HIS A 410 24.01 4.89 87.29
CA HIS A 410 25.22 4.55 88.04
C HIS A 410 26.39 4.37 87.06
N ASN A 411 27.62 4.54 87.55
CA ASN A 411 28.82 4.49 86.71
C ASN A 411 29.09 3.11 86.06
N ASP A 412 28.48 2.05 86.58
CA ASP A 412 28.65 0.67 86.14
C ASP A 412 27.57 0.21 85.13
N ASP A 413 26.67 1.11 84.71
CA ASP A 413 25.57 0.80 83.79
C ASP A 413 26.08 0.66 82.33
N LEU A 414 26.00 -0.55 81.77
CA LEU A 414 26.31 -0.80 80.35
C LEU A 414 25.34 -0.05 79.43
N LEU A 415 25.88 0.80 78.55
CA LEU A 415 25.11 1.51 77.55
C LEU A 415 25.01 0.75 76.23
N VAL A 416 23.78 0.59 75.74
CA VAL A 416 23.45 0.03 74.42
C VAL A 416 22.40 0.93 73.77
N GLY A 417 22.62 1.27 72.51
CA GLY A 417 21.71 2.07 71.69
C GLY A 417 22.00 1.86 70.20
N ALA A 418 21.24 2.52 69.34
CA ALA A 418 21.35 2.36 67.89
C ALA A 418 22.34 3.32 67.21
N SER A 419 22.64 4.45 67.86
CA SER A 419 23.44 5.55 67.30
C SER A 419 24.23 6.28 68.39
N ASP A 420 25.31 6.97 68.02
CA ASP A 420 26.09 7.79 68.97
C ASP A 420 25.23 8.86 69.66
N GLN A 421 24.19 9.38 68.97
CA GLN A 421 23.20 10.26 69.56
C GLN A 421 22.43 9.57 70.70
N THR A 422 21.92 8.35 70.49
CA THR A 422 21.24 7.61 71.58
C THR A 422 22.18 7.30 72.73
N LEU A 423 23.47 7.06 72.47
CA LEU A 423 24.47 6.89 73.53
C LEU A 423 24.79 8.21 74.26
N ALA A 424 24.50 9.38 73.68
CA ALA A 424 24.55 10.67 74.36
C ALA A 424 23.26 10.96 75.16
N ASP A 425 22.08 10.66 74.59
CA ASP A 425 20.78 10.73 75.28
C ASP A 425 20.77 9.83 76.52
N LEU A 426 21.32 8.62 76.43
CA LEU A 426 21.48 7.69 77.54
C LEU A 426 22.51 8.14 78.60
N LYS A 427 23.44 9.04 78.25
CA LYS A 427 24.36 9.67 79.23
C LYS A 427 23.77 10.91 79.89
N SER A 428 22.70 11.48 79.34
CA SER A 428 22.09 12.75 79.78
C SER A 428 20.70 12.53 80.37
N PHE A 429 20.65 12.27 81.68
CA PHE A 429 19.39 12.04 82.39
C PHE A 429 18.87 13.29 83.09
N SER A 430 17.54 13.41 83.12
CA SER A 430 16.83 14.27 84.07
C SER A 430 16.36 13.42 85.25
N ALA A 431 16.45 13.94 86.48
CA ALA A 431 15.93 13.27 87.68
C ALA A 431 14.90 14.15 88.40
N PRO A 432 13.75 14.47 87.77
CA PRO A 432 12.73 15.30 88.37
C PRO A 432 12.20 14.65 89.65
N ASN A 433 12.23 15.40 90.75
CA ASN A 433 11.67 14.96 92.03
C ASN A 433 10.13 15.06 91.95
N THR A 434 9.46 13.91 91.89
CA THR A 434 8.00 13.83 91.76
C THR A 434 7.36 13.29 93.03
N ALA A 435 6.35 13.98 93.55
CA ALA A 435 5.64 13.56 94.76
C ALA A 435 4.58 12.50 94.43
N TYR A 436 4.85 11.23 94.75
CA TYR A 436 3.91 10.13 94.53
C TYR A 436 3.41 9.57 95.87
N LYS A 437 2.09 9.67 96.12
CA LYS A 437 1.44 9.29 97.40
C LYS A 437 2.15 9.89 98.62
N GLY A 438 2.34 11.22 98.60
CA GLY A 438 2.95 11.98 99.69
C GLY A 438 4.46 11.76 99.92
N ARG A 439 5.13 10.96 99.07
CA ARG A 439 6.58 10.76 99.14
C ARG A 439 7.26 11.27 97.87
N ASN A 440 8.33 12.05 98.08
CA ASN A 440 9.25 12.47 97.04
C ASN A 440 9.92 11.25 96.39
N LYS A 441 9.90 11.19 95.06
CA LYS A 441 10.57 10.18 94.24
C LYS A 441 11.25 10.85 93.07
N SER A 442 12.58 10.88 93.09
CA SER A 442 13.38 11.13 91.89
C SER A 442 13.48 9.83 91.10
N ARG A 443 13.18 9.87 89.80
CA ARG A 443 13.42 8.78 88.84
C ARG A 443 14.19 9.36 87.66
N ALA A 444 15.25 8.68 87.24
CA ALA A 444 15.95 9.04 86.00
C ALA A 444 15.02 8.86 84.79
N GLY A 445 14.91 9.91 83.98
CA GLY A 445 14.20 9.95 82.71
C GLY A 445 15.10 10.51 81.61
N TYR A 446 15.15 9.80 80.49
CA TYR A 446 16.00 10.07 79.33
C TYR A 446 15.12 10.60 78.20
N ALA A 447 15.57 11.64 77.50
CA ALA A 447 14.88 12.19 76.34
C ALA A 447 15.54 11.63 75.08
N ILE A 448 14.94 10.57 74.51
CA ILE A 448 15.50 9.82 73.38
C ILE A 448 14.66 10.11 72.13
N THR A 449 15.30 10.52 71.04
CA THR A 449 14.61 10.79 69.77
C THR A 449 14.33 9.52 68.96
N ARG A 450 13.21 9.54 68.23
CA ARG A 450 12.92 8.59 67.15
C ARG A 450 13.08 9.35 65.82
N PRO A 451 13.68 8.76 64.77
CA PRO A 451 14.01 7.35 64.60
C PRO A 451 15.38 6.91 65.15
N ASP A 452 16.17 7.81 65.75
CA ASP A 452 17.60 7.58 66.06
C ASP A 452 17.88 6.40 67.00
N ASN A 453 16.85 5.92 67.71
CA ASN A 453 16.84 4.73 68.58
C ASN A 453 16.64 3.38 67.87
N LEU A 454 16.47 3.36 66.55
CA LEU A 454 16.24 2.15 65.76
C LEU A 454 17.55 1.61 65.17
N ASN A 455 17.94 0.38 65.54
CA ASN A 455 19.07 -0.33 64.93
C ASN A 455 18.79 -0.74 63.48
N VAL A 456 17.51 -0.93 63.15
CA VAL A 456 17.01 -1.15 61.80
C VAL A 456 15.80 -0.25 61.63
N ASP A 457 15.88 0.74 60.73
CA ASP A 457 14.70 1.44 60.22
C ASP A 457 14.50 1.11 58.73
N LEU A 458 13.79 0.01 58.50
CA LEU A 458 13.41 -0.49 57.18
C LEU A 458 11.88 -0.69 57.11
N GLY A 459 11.12 0.17 57.79
CA GLY A 459 9.66 0.17 57.79
C GLY A 459 9.06 1.00 56.65
N ILE A 460 7.93 0.54 56.11
CA ILE A 460 7.35 1.10 54.88
C ILE A 460 6.66 2.45 55.14
N SER A 461 6.73 3.38 54.18
CA SER A 461 6.30 4.78 54.38
C SER A 461 4.79 4.98 54.47
N ASN A 462 3.98 4.08 53.88
CA ASN A 462 2.52 4.14 53.93
C ASN A 462 1.93 2.74 54.16
N PRO A 463 1.93 2.23 55.41
CA PRO A 463 1.49 0.87 55.71
C PRO A 463 -0.04 0.73 55.68
N ALA A 464 -0.53 -0.34 55.08
CA ALA A 464 -1.94 -0.75 55.23
C ALA A 464 -2.21 -1.34 56.62
N GLY A 465 -1.18 -1.92 57.25
CA GLY A 465 -1.20 -2.36 58.64
C GLY A 465 0.18 -2.33 59.29
N ARG A 466 0.21 -2.05 60.58
CA ARG A 466 1.41 -2.13 61.43
C ARG A 466 1.07 -2.77 62.77
N ILE A 467 2.04 -3.47 63.36
CA ILE A 467 1.95 -4.00 64.72
C ILE A 467 3.28 -3.77 65.42
N ALA A 468 3.24 -3.19 66.62
CA ALA A 468 4.42 -2.87 67.42
C ALA A 468 4.40 -3.63 68.74
N PHE A 469 5.56 -4.17 69.11
CA PHE A 469 5.85 -4.83 70.37
C PHE A 469 6.95 -4.06 71.10
N GLY A 470 6.68 -3.64 72.33
CA GLY A 470 7.69 -3.09 73.23
C GLY A 470 7.88 -4.02 74.42
N LEU A 471 9.07 -4.60 74.58
CA LEU A 471 9.43 -5.40 75.76
C LEU A 471 10.35 -4.57 76.66
N LEU A 472 9.85 -4.21 77.84
CA LEU A 472 10.61 -3.56 78.90
C LEU A 472 10.96 -4.62 79.96
N SER A 473 12.20 -5.11 79.95
CA SER A 473 12.65 -6.13 80.92
C SER A 473 12.84 -5.53 82.32
N MET A 474 12.70 -6.37 83.34
CA MET A 474 13.05 -6.05 84.75
C MET A 474 14.57 -5.91 84.97
N SER A 475 15.37 -6.17 83.93
CA SER A 475 16.84 -6.16 83.94
C SER A 475 17.42 -5.18 82.90
N ASP A 476 16.88 -3.96 82.88
CA ASP A 476 17.53 -2.78 82.28
C ASP A 476 17.77 -2.80 80.75
N LEU A 477 16.93 -3.51 80.00
CA LEU A 477 16.96 -3.57 78.53
C LEU A 477 15.55 -3.39 77.96
N MET A 478 15.44 -2.57 76.92
CA MET A 478 14.23 -2.31 76.14
C MET A 478 14.42 -2.82 74.71
N ILE A 479 13.39 -3.46 74.16
CA ILE A 479 13.32 -3.88 72.76
C ILE A 479 12.03 -3.35 72.16
N ASP A 480 12.14 -2.45 71.18
CA ASP A 480 11.05 -2.04 70.30
C ASP A 480 11.11 -2.84 68.99
N LEU A 481 10.00 -3.41 68.53
CA LEU A 481 9.86 -4.07 67.23
C LEU A 481 8.51 -3.69 66.58
N GLU A 482 8.53 -2.96 65.48
CA GLU A 482 7.37 -2.70 64.61
C GLU A 482 7.50 -3.48 63.29
N LEU A 483 6.48 -4.30 63.00
CA LEU A 483 6.28 -4.91 61.68
C LEU A 483 5.28 -4.09 60.89
N SER A 484 5.59 -3.80 59.62
CA SER A 484 4.79 -2.96 58.74
C SER A 484 4.55 -3.66 57.39
N ALA A 485 3.32 -3.63 56.89
CA ALA A 485 2.94 -4.31 55.66
C ALA A 485 1.88 -3.56 54.85
N MET A 486 1.98 -3.66 53.52
CA MET A 486 1.02 -3.13 52.57
C MET A 486 0.90 -4.11 51.40
N GLN A 487 -0.33 -4.34 50.94
CA GLN A 487 -0.59 -4.96 49.65
C GLN A 487 -1.80 -4.27 49.04
N ALA A 488 -1.65 -3.81 47.80
CA ALA A 488 -2.66 -3.11 47.04
C ALA A 488 -2.80 -3.77 45.67
N GLU A 489 -4.03 -3.84 45.17
CA GLU A 489 -4.36 -4.31 43.83
C GLU A 489 -5.42 -3.37 43.26
N GLY A 490 -5.22 -2.90 42.04
CA GLY A 490 -6.08 -1.92 41.39
C GLY A 490 -6.27 -2.26 39.92
N ARG A 491 -7.52 -2.38 39.48
CA ARG A 491 -7.87 -2.73 38.10
C ARG A 491 -8.73 -1.64 37.48
N GLY A 492 -8.50 -1.34 36.21
CA GLY A 492 -9.26 -0.37 35.44
C GLY A 492 -9.53 -0.87 34.02
N GLU A 493 -10.69 -0.48 33.47
CA GLU A 493 -11.04 -0.71 32.07
C GLU A 493 -11.66 0.57 31.50
N VAL A 494 -11.23 0.97 30.30
CA VAL A 494 -11.71 2.13 29.58
C VAL A 494 -12.06 1.70 28.16
N ILE A 495 -13.32 1.95 27.76
CA ILE A 495 -13.84 1.60 26.44
C ILE A 495 -14.25 2.89 25.72
N SER A 496 -13.62 3.17 24.57
CA SER A 496 -13.96 4.30 23.70
C SER A 496 -14.54 3.79 22.38
N THR A 497 -15.74 4.24 22.01
CA THR A 497 -16.43 3.76 20.79
C THR A 497 -16.83 4.88 19.82
N PRO A 498 -15.87 5.56 19.15
CA PRO A 498 -16.20 6.54 18.11
C PRO A 498 -16.89 5.85 16.92
N LYS A 499 -17.98 6.46 16.43
CA LYS A 499 -18.76 5.98 15.29
C LYS A 499 -18.98 7.10 14.29
N ILE A 500 -18.96 6.77 13.01
CA ILE A 500 -19.11 7.74 11.92
C ILE A 500 -19.81 7.11 10.71
N LEU A 501 -20.57 7.91 9.96
CA LEU A 501 -21.26 7.53 8.73
C LEU A 501 -20.70 8.35 7.58
N THR A 502 -20.36 7.72 6.45
CA THR A 502 -19.85 8.40 5.25
C THR A 502 -20.23 7.66 3.96
N LEU A 503 -20.03 8.31 2.82
CA LEU A 503 -20.22 7.75 1.49
C LEU A 503 -18.97 6.96 1.04
N ASP A 504 -19.15 6.03 0.11
CA ASP A 504 -18.05 5.35 -0.57
C ASP A 504 -16.98 6.35 -1.09
N LYS A 505 -15.71 6.07 -0.79
CA LYS A 505 -14.53 6.89 -1.13
C LYS A 505 -14.48 8.30 -0.52
N GLN A 506 -15.46 8.69 0.31
CA GLN A 506 -15.45 9.98 1.01
C GLN A 506 -14.78 9.88 2.38
N THR A 507 -13.69 10.63 2.56
CA THR A 507 -13.03 10.81 3.85
C THR A 507 -13.97 11.56 4.82
N ALA A 508 -14.10 11.03 6.03
CA ALA A 508 -14.83 11.66 7.12
C ALA A 508 -14.02 11.62 8.43
N THR A 509 -14.31 12.56 9.33
CA THR A 509 -13.61 12.75 10.61
C THR A 509 -14.60 13.01 11.74
N VAL A 510 -14.42 12.33 12.88
CA VAL A 510 -15.10 12.65 14.13
C VAL A 510 -14.07 12.76 15.24
N SER A 511 -14.15 13.81 16.05
CA SER A 511 -13.25 14.02 17.18
C SER A 511 -13.98 14.59 18.41
N SER A 512 -13.41 14.33 19.59
CA SER A 512 -13.87 14.86 20.87
C SER A 512 -12.68 14.98 21.82
N GLY A 513 -12.56 16.09 22.54
CA GLY A 513 -11.38 16.38 23.35
C GLY A 513 -11.35 17.80 23.89
N THR A 514 -10.20 18.20 24.42
CA THR A 514 -9.95 19.53 25.01
C THR A 514 -8.68 20.15 24.45
N LYS A 515 -8.64 21.48 24.35
CA LYS A 515 -7.43 22.23 24.02
C LYS A 515 -6.70 22.64 25.30
N ILE A 516 -5.41 22.37 25.38
CA ILE A 516 -4.56 22.70 26.53
C ILE A 516 -3.67 23.89 26.14
N PRO A 517 -3.66 24.99 26.91
CA PRO A 517 -2.78 26.13 26.65
C PRO A 517 -1.34 25.83 27.08
N TYR A 518 -0.38 26.14 26.21
CA TYR A 518 1.06 26.10 26.47
C TYR A 518 1.67 27.48 26.22
N GLN A 519 2.62 27.88 27.05
CA GLN A 519 3.36 29.14 26.86
C GLN A 519 4.63 28.87 26.05
N SER A 520 4.80 29.63 24.96
CA SER A 520 5.99 29.63 24.11
C SER A 520 6.60 31.03 24.05
N GLU A 521 7.92 31.15 24.03
CA GLU A 521 8.56 32.41 23.65
C GLU A 521 8.30 32.72 22.17
N SER A 522 7.91 33.97 21.89
CA SER A 522 7.82 34.52 20.54
C SER A 522 9.17 35.09 20.11
N GLU A 523 9.42 35.19 18.80
CA GLU A 523 10.67 35.74 18.24
C GLU A 523 10.97 37.18 18.71
N GLY A 524 9.96 37.91 19.19
CA GLY A 524 10.10 39.23 19.82
C GLY A 524 10.34 39.24 21.34
N GLY A 525 10.60 38.09 21.97
CA GLY A 525 10.89 37.99 23.42
C GLY A 525 9.68 38.08 24.35
N GLY A 526 8.46 37.98 23.81
CA GLY A 526 7.21 37.95 24.59
C GLY A 526 6.59 36.55 24.66
N THR A 527 5.97 36.18 25.78
CA THR A 527 5.27 34.90 25.92
C THR A 527 3.95 34.88 25.14
N THR A 528 3.82 33.95 24.21
CA THR A 528 2.58 33.66 23.45
C THR A 528 1.94 32.39 23.98
N THR A 529 0.61 32.36 24.09
CA THR A 529 -0.13 31.12 24.43
C THR A 529 -0.50 30.39 23.14
N GLN A 530 0.06 29.20 22.95
CA GLN A 530 -0.36 28.23 21.93
C GLN A 530 -1.33 27.22 22.53
N PHE A 531 -2.03 26.45 21.70
CA PHE A 531 -3.00 25.44 22.14
C PHE A 531 -2.76 24.10 21.45
N GLU A 532 -2.43 23.07 22.21
CA GLU A 532 -2.37 21.68 21.71
C GLU A 532 -3.67 20.94 21.99
N GLU A 533 -3.99 19.95 21.15
CA GLU A 533 -5.26 19.23 21.21
C GLU A 533 -5.11 17.83 21.84
N ALA A 534 -5.64 17.66 23.05
CA ALA A 534 -5.82 16.34 23.66
C ALA A 534 -7.19 15.79 23.25
N LEU A 535 -7.22 15.02 22.16
CA LEU A 535 -8.44 14.50 21.55
C LEU A 535 -8.44 13.00 21.26
N LEU A 536 -9.62 12.40 21.35
CA LEU A 536 -9.98 11.17 20.66
C LEU A 536 -10.46 11.55 19.25
N SER A 537 -9.80 11.04 18.21
CA SER A 537 -10.12 11.29 16.81
C SER A 537 -10.18 9.99 16.00
N LEU A 538 -11.19 9.88 15.14
CA LEU A 538 -11.33 8.85 14.12
C LEU A 538 -11.44 9.55 12.76
N GLN A 539 -10.42 9.37 11.93
CA GLN A 539 -10.43 9.70 10.51
C GLN A 539 -10.52 8.41 9.69
N VAL A 540 -11.46 8.35 8.75
CA VAL A 540 -11.69 7.17 7.91
C VAL A 540 -12.01 7.53 6.47
N THR A 541 -11.46 6.76 5.53
CA THR A 541 -11.87 6.73 4.13
C THR A 541 -12.23 5.29 3.75
N PRO A 542 -13.51 4.93 3.58
CA PRO A 542 -13.90 3.61 3.11
C PRO A 542 -13.81 3.51 1.58
N SER A 543 -13.63 2.31 1.06
CA SER A 543 -13.86 1.96 -0.34
C SER A 543 -14.52 0.59 -0.40
N ILE A 544 -15.71 0.51 -0.97
CA ILE A 544 -16.45 -0.74 -1.13
C ILE A 544 -15.90 -1.48 -2.36
N THR A 545 -15.68 -2.79 -2.22
CA THR A 545 -15.19 -3.67 -3.30
C THR A 545 -16.36 -4.33 -4.05
N PRO A 546 -16.15 -4.91 -5.25
CA PRO A 546 -17.17 -5.69 -5.95
C PRO A 546 -17.65 -6.95 -5.20
N GLU A 547 -16.91 -7.41 -4.18
CA GLU A 547 -17.26 -8.55 -3.32
C GLU A 547 -18.01 -8.11 -2.04
N ASP A 548 -18.51 -6.86 -2.01
CA ASP A 548 -19.13 -6.18 -0.86
C ASP A 548 -18.30 -6.12 0.44
N LYS A 549 -17.03 -6.55 0.38
CA LYS A 549 -16.02 -6.27 1.41
C LYS A 549 -15.66 -4.79 1.40
N ILE A 550 -15.36 -4.26 2.58
CA ILE A 550 -15.14 -2.84 2.82
C ILE A 550 -13.66 -2.64 3.14
N SER A 551 -12.92 -2.02 2.22
CA SER A 551 -11.57 -1.55 2.47
C SER A 551 -11.63 -0.26 3.27
N LEU A 552 -10.90 -0.17 4.38
CA LEU A 552 -10.85 0.99 5.26
C LEU A 552 -9.42 1.52 5.34
N GLN A 553 -9.21 2.79 5.01
CA GLN A 553 -8.04 3.53 5.49
C GLN A 553 -8.43 4.25 6.78
N LEU A 554 -7.69 4.00 7.86
CA LEU A 554 -8.00 4.47 9.22
C LEU A 554 -6.79 5.23 9.78
N ASN A 555 -7.05 6.40 10.37
CA ASN A 555 -6.12 7.08 11.28
C ASN A 555 -6.92 7.38 12.56
N ILE A 556 -6.52 6.71 13.65
CA ILE A 556 -7.15 6.76 14.97
C ILE A 556 -6.12 7.34 15.94
N GLU A 557 -6.54 8.29 16.78
CA GLU A 557 -5.67 9.02 17.69
C GLU A 557 -6.42 9.27 19.01
N ASN A 558 -5.72 9.17 20.14
CA ASN A 558 -6.28 9.31 21.48
C ASN A 558 -5.26 9.99 22.40
N GLY A 559 -5.28 11.33 22.41
CA GLY A 559 -4.52 12.16 23.34
C GLY A 559 -5.27 12.37 24.66
N ARG A 560 -4.66 11.97 25.77
CA ARG A 560 -5.22 12.08 27.13
C ARG A 560 -4.44 13.10 27.97
N PRO A 561 -5.09 14.11 28.58
CA PRO A 561 -4.40 15.05 29.47
C PRO A 561 -3.86 14.35 30.73
N ASN A 562 -2.58 14.54 31.03
CA ASN A 562 -1.89 13.99 32.19
C ASN A 562 -1.20 15.13 32.98
N PRO A 563 -1.83 15.69 34.03
CA PRO A 563 -1.29 16.82 34.78
C PRO A 563 -0.17 16.39 35.73
N VAL A 564 1.05 16.91 35.53
CA VAL A 564 2.27 16.49 36.24
C VAL A 564 2.79 17.53 37.24
N GLY A 565 1.87 18.24 37.89
CA GLY A 565 2.19 19.29 38.86
C GLY A 565 2.69 20.59 38.21
N ASN A 566 2.98 21.60 39.05
CA ASN A 566 3.54 22.91 38.66
C ASN A 566 2.83 23.64 37.49
N GLY A 567 1.56 23.32 37.21
CA GLY A 567 0.82 23.85 36.06
C GLY A 567 1.15 23.20 34.71
N VAL A 568 2.07 22.22 34.67
CA VAL A 568 2.44 21.49 33.46
C VAL A 568 1.49 20.32 33.23
N ILE A 569 1.00 20.19 32.01
CA ILE A 569 0.14 19.09 31.56
C ILE A 569 0.85 18.40 30.39
N LEU A 570 1.01 17.09 30.47
CA LEU A 570 1.45 16.24 29.36
C LEU A 570 0.23 15.72 28.59
N ILE A 571 0.45 15.21 27.39
CA ILE A 571 -0.57 14.51 26.60
C ILE A 571 -0.06 13.08 26.35
N ASP A 572 -0.71 12.09 26.95
CA ASP A 572 -0.45 10.68 26.68
C ASP A 572 -1.23 10.28 25.41
N THR A 573 -0.51 10.08 24.31
CA THR A 573 -1.11 9.84 22.97
C THR A 573 -0.97 8.39 22.52
N ASP A 574 -2.09 7.70 22.36
CA ASP A 574 -2.17 6.45 21.61
C ASP A 574 -2.53 6.75 20.14
N ARG A 575 -1.87 6.12 19.16
CA ARG A 575 -2.16 6.34 17.73
C ARG A 575 -2.03 5.08 16.89
N LEU A 576 -2.92 4.92 15.91
CA LEU A 576 -2.90 3.85 14.92
C LEU A 576 -3.22 4.41 13.52
N SER A 577 -2.37 4.13 12.54
CA SER A 577 -2.64 4.38 11.12
C SER A 577 -2.48 3.09 10.34
N THR A 578 -3.52 2.69 9.59
CA THR A 578 -3.54 1.40 8.88
C THR A 578 -4.50 1.41 7.69
N ARG A 579 -4.35 0.43 6.79
CA ARG A 579 -5.35 0.08 5.77
C ARG A 579 -5.68 -1.40 5.88
N VAL A 580 -6.96 -1.72 6.07
CA VAL A 580 -7.47 -3.09 6.21
C VAL A 580 -8.64 -3.33 5.26
N THR A 581 -9.08 -4.57 5.12
CA THR A 581 -10.35 -4.92 4.43
C THR A 581 -11.12 -5.90 5.30
N VAL A 582 -12.41 -5.63 5.47
CA VAL A 582 -13.29 -6.33 6.42
C VAL A 582 -14.63 -6.64 5.73
N GLY A 583 -15.29 -7.75 6.07
CA GLY A 583 -16.64 -8.02 5.59
C GLY A 583 -17.69 -7.11 6.24
N ASP A 584 -18.86 -6.99 5.61
CA ASP A 584 -19.99 -6.24 6.18
C ASP A 584 -20.41 -6.81 7.56
N GLY A 585 -20.56 -5.93 8.55
CA GLY A 585 -20.93 -6.27 9.92
C GLY A 585 -19.89 -7.07 10.71
N GLN A 586 -18.74 -7.39 10.14
CA GLN A 586 -17.70 -8.18 10.82
C GLN A 586 -16.76 -7.30 11.66
N THR A 587 -16.41 -7.77 12.85
CA THR A 587 -15.40 -7.10 13.69
C THR A 587 -14.01 -7.65 13.41
N LEU A 588 -13.07 -6.79 13.03
CA LEU A 588 -11.65 -7.11 12.90
C LEU A 588 -10.84 -6.46 14.04
N VAL A 589 -9.92 -7.22 14.65
CA VAL A 589 -8.88 -6.67 15.53
C VAL A 589 -7.80 -6.04 14.66
N LEU A 590 -7.59 -4.72 14.80
CA LEU A 590 -6.57 -4.00 14.03
C LEU A 590 -5.17 -4.17 14.60
N GLY A 591 -5.07 -4.34 15.92
CA GLY A 591 -3.81 -4.44 16.65
C GLY A 591 -3.99 -4.05 18.12
N GLY A 592 -2.87 -3.96 18.82
CA GLY A 592 -2.84 -3.63 20.24
C GLY A 592 -1.43 -3.55 20.80
N ILE A 593 -1.33 -3.18 22.07
CA ILE A 593 -0.08 -3.07 22.84
C ILE A 593 -0.27 -3.80 24.17
N TYR A 594 0.67 -4.67 24.52
CA TYR A 594 0.78 -5.29 25.84
C TYR A 594 2.05 -4.78 26.52
N ARG A 595 1.93 -4.26 27.74
CA ARG A 595 3.04 -3.81 28.58
C ARG A 595 2.93 -4.45 29.96
N ASN A 596 4.04 -4.96 30.47
CA ASN A 596 4.16 -5.57 31.80
C ASN A 596 5.48 -5.12 32.43
N GLN A 597 5.41 -4.37 33.53
CA GLN A 597 6.56 -3.81 34.23
C GLN A 597 6.63 -4.39 35.65
N ILE A 598 7.60 -5.29 35.86
CA ILE A 598 7.87 -5.91 37.16
C ILE A 598 9.04 -5.17 37.81
N PHE A 599 8.80 -4.56 38.97
CA PHE A 599 9.81 -3.90 39.79
C PHE A 599 9.95 -4.66 41.11
N ASN A 600 11.15 -5.18 41.38
CA ASN A 600 11.50 -5.79 42.67
C ASN A 600 12.67 -5.00 43.27
N ASN A 601 12.54 -4.60 44.53
CA ASN A 601 13.57 -3.91 45.29
C ASN A 601 13.64 -4.50 46.71
N THR A 602 14.82 -4.88 47.16
CA THR A 602 15.06 -5.33 48.54
C THR A 602 16.14 -4.46 49.17
N GLN A 603 15.76 -3.62 50.12
CA GLN A 603 16.71 -2.92 51.00
C GLN A 603 16.99 -3.83 52.19
N LYS A 604 18.25 -4.00 52.59
CA LYS A 604 18.63 -4.90 53.69
C LYS A 604 19.90 -4.46 54.40
N VAL A 605 20.01 -4.83 55.68
CA VAL A 605 21.28 -4.81 56.40
C VAL A 605 22.19 -5.91 55.82
N PRO A 606 23.44 -5.60 55.42
CA PRO A 606 24.40 -6.60 54.94
C PRO A 606 24.60 -7.73 55.98
N PHE A 607 24.92 -8.93 55.49
CA PHE A 607 25.01 -10.18 56.27
C PHE A 607 23.69 -10.62 56.92
N PHE A 608 23.13 -9.83 57.84
CA PHE A 608 21.95 -10.22 58.62
C PHE A 608 20.68 -10.40 57.77
N GLY A 609 20.48 -9.58 56.73
CA GLY A 609 19.32 -9.66 55.83
C GLY A 609 19.21 -10.96 55.03
N ASP A 610 20.29 -11.72 54.91
CA ASP A 610 20.35 -12.98 54.16
C ASP A 610 20.28 -14.23 55.06
N LEU A 611 20.20 -14.07 56.38
CA LEU A 611 20.12 -15.19 57.32
C LEU A 611 18.78 -15.94 57.21
N PRO A 612 18.79 -17.29 57.20
CA PRO A 612 17.57 -18.08 57.12
C PRO A 612 16.68 -17.83 58.35
N TYR A 613 15.36 -17.84 58.13
CA TYR A 613 14.30 -17.50 59.10
C TYR A 613 14.33 -16.04 59.59
N ILE A 614 15.43 -15.58 60.21
CA ILE A 614 15.51 -14.30 60.91
C ILE A 614 15.84 -13.09 60.02
N GLY A 615 16.40 -13.28 58.81
CA GLY A 615 16.80 -12.16 57.93
C GLY A 615 15.65 -11.24 57.49
N ARG A 616 14.39 -11.68 57.65
CA ARG A 616 13.20 -10.82 57.50
C ARG A 616 13.11 -9.68 58.52
N LEU A 617 13.82 -9.76 59.65
CA LEU A 617 13.93 -8.67 60.64
C LEU A 617 15.00 -7.63 60.27
N PHE A 618 15.65 -7.79 59.11
CA PHE A 618 16.78 -6.98 58.66
C PHE A 618 16.62 -6.50 57.21
N LYS A 619 15.39 -6.54 56.65
CA LYS A 619 15.13 -6.15 55.26
C LYS A 619 13.70 -5.66 55.00
N GLN A 620 13.58 -4.80 53.99
CA GLN A 620 12.34 -4.34 53.38
C GLN A 620 12.24 -4.91 51.96
N ASP A 621 11.16 -5.60 51.65
CA ASP A 621 10.87 -6.15 50.32
C ASP A 621 9.72 -5.36 49.67
N LEU A 622 10.01 -4.71 48.54
CA LEU A 622 9.03 -4.06 47.67
C LEU A 622 8.93 -4.82 46.34
N ARG A 623 7.72 -5.26 45.99
CA ARG A 623 7.40 -5.88 44.71
C ARG A 623 6.18 -5.21 44.09
N ARG A 624 6.37 -4.60 42.91
CA ARG A 624 5.32 -3.98 42.10
C ARG A 624 5.27 -4.64 40.72
N ASN A 625 4.06 -4.73 40.16
CA ASN A 625 3.77 -5.32 38.86
C ASN A 625 2.65 -4.51 38.21
N ASP A 626 3.00 -3.70 37.21
CA ASP A 626 2.07 -2.86 36.47
C ASP A 626 1.83 -3.45 35.08
N GLN A 627 0.58 -3.76 34.76
CA GLN A 627 0.17 -4.33 33.48
C GLN A 627 -0.80 -3.39 32.78
N GLN A 628 -0.58 -3.21 31.47
CA GLN A 628 -1.37 -2.35 30.62
C GLN A 628 -1.62 -3.06 29.29
N GLU A 629 -2.89 -3.20 28.92
CA GLU A 629 -3.32 -3.71 27.63
C GLU A 629 -4.08 -2.62 26.86
N LEU A 630 -3.85 -2.55 25.55
CA LEU A 630 -4.60 -1.73 24.61
C LEU A 630 -4.98 -2.63 23.42
N LEU A 631 -6.27 -2.67 23.07
CA LEU A 631 -6.78 -3.40 21.90
C LEU A 631 -7.69 -2.48 21.07
N ILE A 632 -7.49 -2.47 19.76
CA ILE A 632 -8.29 -1.67 18.83
C ILE A 632 -9.00 -2.58 17.84
N PHE A 633 -10.32 -2.44 17.77
CA PHE A 633 -11.22 -3.18 16.91
C PHE A 633 -11.94 -2.24 15.94
N VAL A 634 -12.29 -2.70 14.74
CA VAL A 634 -13.18 -1.99 13.82
C VAL A 634 -14.29 -2.91 13.34
N THR A 635 -15.50 -2.36 13.20
CA THR A 635 -16.67 -3.01 12.61
C THR A 635 -17.32 -2.03 11.63
N PRO A 636 -17.08 -2.17 10.32
CA PRO A 636 -17.83 -1.44 9.32
C PRO A 636 -19.18 -2.12 9.05
N LYS A 637 -20.17 -1.32 8.64
CA LYS A 637 -21.50 -1.78 8.25
C LYS A 637 -21.99 -1.01 7.03
N LEU A 638 -22.43 -1.72 5.99
CA LEU A 638 -23.16 -1.15 4.86
C LEU A 638 -24.53 -0.67 5.33
N MET A 639 -24.84 0.58 4.99
CA MET A 639 -26.15 1.18 5.23
C MET A 639 -26.90 1.23 3.91
N GLN A 640 -28.02 0.50 3.84
CA GLN A 640 -28.99 0.66 2.76
C GLN A 640 -29.71 2.00 2.93
N LEU A 641 -30.02 2.66 1.81
CA LEU A 641 -30.84 3.87 1.82
C LEU A 641 -32.29 3.48 2.18
N PRO A 642 -32.95 4.22 3.10
CA PRO A 642 -34.35 4.00 3.47
C PRO A 642 -35.33 4.51 2.41
#